data_AF-A0A519UM75-F1
#
_entry.id   AF-A0A519UM75-F1
#
_cell.length_a   1.000
_cell.length_b   1.000
_cell.length_c   1.000
_cell.angle_alpha   90.00
_cell.angle_beta   90.00
_cell.angle_gamma   90.00
#
_symmetry.space_group_name_H-M   'P 1'
#
loop_
_entity.id
_entity.type
_entity.pdbx_description
1 polymer ?
#
loop_
_entity_poly.entity_id
_entity_poly.type
_entity_poly.pdbx_seq_one_letter_code
_entity_poly.pdbx_strand_id
1 'polypeptide(L)'
;MNKQWKFKEADKNTWLPAKVPGEVHLDLIQNKIIPDPFFRNNEQEVAWVSQKNWDYQTEFDLDPNFHTTNQCELVFEGLDTYAEVFLNGKSVLVADNMFRIWKIKLSKADLKLKGNQLLVKFTAALPKVEALAKKDAPFLIPDHPRAYARKAPYQFGWDWGPKLTGVGIWKKVYLQAFQASPEESTYKVPVNSKLIQERDKDGVSFYFEIEGKPVYMKGANYIPLDPFPSRPTRADYKLLLERVKEANMNMLRVWGGGIYEQDDFYELCDSLGIYVWQDFMFAGAMVPGDAHFFQNVKAEIYDQVKRLRNYKSIVIWCGNNEVDEAWNRWGWQKEFQINTSDSLKLWHDYTRLFRDSIPHWLKELDPQRPYISTSPKLGWGVPESITEADSHYWGVWWGDMDFEVFEEKTGRFVSEYGMQGMPGMNSILNFTTPEDRYLFSPVMKNHQKANNGYQKLNGYIHRYVLDTTQLNRLSIEDYSYAAQVVQYYGFKNMILIHRQKEPYNMGTLLWQMNDCWPVASWSITDYDHREPRAAWYAVKNTYADKMPERDYIRPKDWILKDPQLSYKIEADQILIRAESDAKYVQVTLADYYDTFSDNFFDLKAGEVKIIKYKKSELKSSPKVLKLKSLYDLKRKLVP
;
A
#
# COMPACT_ATOMS: atom_id res chain seq x y z
N MET A 1 11.24 23.13 13.79
CA MET A 1 12.54 22.85 14.45
C MET A 1 13.29 21.79 13.65
N ASN A 2 13.94 22.17 12.55
CA ASN A 2 14.30 21.22 11.47
C ASN A 2 15.83 21.06 11.32
N LYS A 3 16.63 21.65 12.21
CA LYS A 3 18.09 21.73 12.08
C LYS A 3 18.73 21.14 13.34
N GLN A 4 19.87 20.46 13.16
CA GLN A 4 20.72 19.96 14.26
C GLN A 4 20.07 18.93 15.19
N TRP A 5 19.20 18.07 14.66
CA TRP A 5 18.80 16.87 15.40
C TRP A 5 19.97 15.90 15.49
N LYS A 6 20.05 15.23 16.62
CA LYS A 6 20.96 14.11 16.85
C LYS A 6 20.19 12.97 17.49
N PHE A 7 20.63 11.74 17.24
CA PHE A 7 20.04 10.54 17.81
C PHE A 7 21.11 9.62 18.41
N LYS A 8 20.69 8.71 19.27
CA LYS A 8 21.52 7.61 19.78
C LYS A 8 20.66 6.42 20.17
N GLU A 9 21.26 5.24 20.19
CA GLU A 9 20.71 4.12 20.95
C GLU A 9 20.71 4.51 22.44
N ALA A 10 19.60 4.29 23.15
CA ALA A 10 19.40 4.83 24.50
C ALA A 10 20.55 4.49 25.47
N ASP A 11 21.07 3.26 25.37
CA ASP A 11 22.13 2.73 26.25
C ASP A 11 23.56 3.12 25.81
N LYS A 12 23.71 3.83 24.68
CA LYS A 12 25.01 4.31 24.19
C LYS A 12 25.22 5.79 24.58
N ASN A 13 26.48 6.21 24.56
CA ASN A 13 26.88 7.60 24.87
C ASN A 13 27.10 8.46 23.63
N THR A 14 27.26 7.84 22.46
CA THR A 14 27.59 8.55 21.21
C THR A 14 26.33 9.04 20.53
N TRP A 15 26.22 10.36 20.38
CA TRP A 15 25.19 11.00 19.56
C TRP A 15 25.67 11.13 18.12
N LEU A 16 24.79 10.79 17.17
CA LEU A 16 25.03 10.91 15.74
C LEU A 16 24.03 11.91 15.13
N PRO A 17 24.36 12.58 14.01
CA PRO A 17 23.40 13.41 13.28
C PRO A 17 22.13 12.65 12.90
N ALA A 18 20.98 13.31 13.01
CA ALA A 18 19.68 12.79 12.62
C ALA A 18 18.91 13.78 11.74
N LYS A 19 17.99 13.26 10.92
CA LYS A 19 17.05 14.05 10.13
C LYS A 19 15.65 13.94 10.71
N VAL A 20 14.97 15.08 10.83
CA VAL A 20 13.56 15.16 11.25
C VAL A 20 12.81 16.06 10.24
N PRO A 21 11.71 15.59 9.64
CA PRO A 21 11.08 14.28 9.82
C PRO A 21 11.94 13.10 9.38
N GLY A 22 11.85 11.97 10.07
CA GLY A 22 12.69 10.80 9.84
C GLY A 22 12.41 9.61 10.77
N GLU A 23 12.97 8.45 10.41
CA GLU A 23 12.98 7.22 11.18
C GLU A 23 14.42 6.78 11.46
N VAL A 24 14.63 6.07 12.57
CA VAL A 24 15.97 5.68 13.04
C VAL A 24 16.75 4.83 12.04
N HIS A 25 16.06 4.02 11.23
CA HIS A 25 16.71 3.25 10.17
C HIS A 25 17.36 4.17 9.13
N LEU A 26 16.69 5.26 8.74
CA LEU A 26 17.23 6.22 7.80
C LEU A 26 18.46 6.93 8.37
N ASP A 27 18.40 7.32 9.65
CA ASP A 27 19.53 7.94 10.33
C ASP A 27 20.74 6.99 10.44
N LEU A 28 20.50 5.71 10.75
CA LEU A 28 21.55 4.69 10.81
C LEU A 28 22.18 4.44 9.42
N ILE A 29 21.38 4.42 8.34
CA ILE A 29 21.88 4.31 6.96
C ILE A 29 22.74 5.53 6.62
N GLN A 30 22.25 6.75 6.91
CA GLN A 30 22.96 7.99 6.62
C GLN A 30 24.32 8.05 7.35
N ASN A 31 24.38 7.50 8.57
CA ASN A 31 25.60 7.43 9.37
C ASN A 31 26.43 6.15 9.10
N LYS A 32 26.05 5.34 8.10
CA LYS A 32 26.76 4.11 7.69
C LYS A 32 26.90 3.07 8.82
N ILE A 33 25.93 3.03 9.72
CA ILE A 33 25.88 2.07 10.84
C ILE A 33 25.21 0.76 10.42
N ILE A 34 24.23 0.84 9.51
CA ILE A 34 23.56 -0.32 8.92
C ILE A 34 23.64 -0.25 7.40
N PRO A 35 23.63 -1.39 6.70
CA PRO A 35 23.50 -1.40 5.25
C PRO A 35 22.07 -1.04 4.80
N ASP A 36 21.87 -0.85 3.50
CA ASP A 36 20.53 -0.66 2.92
C ASP A 36 19.68 -1.93 3.15
N PRO A 37 18.55 -1.86 3.89
CA PRO A 37 17.71 -3.01 4.17
C PRO A 37 17.05 -3.63 2.93
N PHE A 38 16.99 -2.90 1.81
CA PHE A 38 16.33 -3.40 0.59
C PHE A 38 17.28 -4.21 -0.29
N PHE A 39 18.59 -4.18 0.00
CA PHE A 39 19.57 -4.90 -0.79
C PHE A 39 19.75 -6.32 -0.26
N ARG A 40 19.64 -7.31 -1.14
CA ARG A 40 19.86 -8.74 -0.84
C ARG A 40 19.04 -9.24 0.36
N ASN A 41 19.71 -9.66 1.43
CA ASN A 41 19.09 -10.23 2.64
C ASN A 41 19.22 -9.30 3.85
N ASN A 42 19.55 -8.02 3.62
CA ASN A 42 19.93 -7.09 4.68
C ASN A 42 18.78 -6.79 5.65
N GLU A 43 17.53 -7.04 5.29
CA GLU A 43 16.37 -6.99 6.20
C GLU A 43 16.65 -7.76 7.50
N GLN A 44 17.25 -8.96 7.42
CA GLN A 44 17.59 -9.77 8.58
C GLN A 44 18.75 -9.17 9.38
N GLU A 45 19.74 -8.61 8.68
CA GLU A 45 20.91 -7.99 9.31
C GLU A 45 20.55 -6.75 10.14
N VAL A 46 19.50 -6.02 9.73
CA VAL A 46 19.06 -4.80 10.43
C VAL A 46 17.95 -5.03 11.46
N ALA A 47 17.46 -6.26 11.60
CA ALA A 47 16.31 -6.57 12.47
C ALA A 47 16.52 -6.15 13.95
N TRP A 48 17.77 -6.09 14.41
CA TRP A 48 18.11 -5.64 15.77
C TRP A 48 17.67 -4.21 16.08
N VAL A 49 17.54 -3.33 15.07
CA VAL A 49 17.15 -1.93 15.25
C VAL A 49 15.77 -1.82 15.89
N SER A 50 14.85 -2.72 15.52
CA SER A 50 13.47 -2.78 16.03
C SER A 50 13.38 -3.26 17.48
N GLN A 51 14.49 -3.72 18.07
CA GLN A 51 14.59 -4.23 19.44
C GLN A 51 15.16 -3.21 20.41
N LYS A 52 15.61 -2.04 19.93
CA LYS A 52 16.34 -1.06 20.72
C LYS A 52 15.54 0.21 20.96
N ASN A 53 15.77 0.82 22.12
CA ASN A 53 15.26 2.14 22.45
C ASN A 53 16.18 3.21 21.85
N TRP A 54 15.60 4.36 21.51
CA TRP A 54 16.31 5.41 20.79
C TRP A 54 15.98 6.77 21.35
N ASP A 55 17.00 7.60 21.55
CA ASP A 55 16.84 8.98 22.00
C ASP A 55 17.12 9.94 20.83
N TYR A 56 16.27 10.96 20.68
CA TYR A 56 16.48 12.09 19.77
C TYR A 56 16.60 13.38 20.57
N GLN A 57 17.55 14.24 20.22
CA GLN A 57 17.75 15.52 20.89
C GLN A 57 17.99 16.64 19.88
N THR A 58 17.48 17.83 20.19
CA THR A 58 17.87 19.07 19.51
C THR A 58 17.92 20.23 20.51
N GLU A 59 18.50 21.34 20.08
CA GLU A 59 18.47 22.61 20.79
C GLU A 59 17.86 23.69 19.91
N PHE A 60 17.16 24.64 20.54
CA PHE A 60 16.57 25.75 19.82
C PHE A 60 16.52 27.04 20.66
N ASP A 61 16.64 28.15 19.95
CA ASP A 61 16.40 29.49 20.48
C ASP A 61 15.00 29.95 20.05
N LEU A 62 14.38 30.81 20.86
CA LEU A 62 13.13 31.46 20.46
C LEU A 62 13.42 32.55 19.43
N ASP A 63 12.44 32.82 18.57
CA ASP A 63 12.50 33.96 17.67
C ASP A 63 12.68 35.26 18.50
N PRO A 64 13.55 36.20 18.09
CA PRO A 64 13.71 37.47 18.79
C PRO A 64 12.39 38.27 18.94
N ASN A 65 11.43 38.06 18.04
CA ASN A 65 10.09 38.66 18.08
C ASN A 65 9.09 37.85 18.92
N PHE A 66 9.55 36.81 19.64
CA PHE A 66 8.69 36.06 20.54
C PHE A 66 8.25 36.94 21.72
N HIS A 67 6.94 37.19 21.81
CA HIS A 67 6.36 37.98 22.88
C HIS A 67 5.81 37.11 24.01
N THR A 68 6.08 37.52 25.25
CA THR A 68 5.73 36.74 26.45
C THR A 68 4.22 36.68 26.76
N THR A 69 3.41 37.43 26.03
CA THR A 69 1.93 37.40 26.10
C THR A 69 1.31 36.35 25.19
N ASN A 70 2.09 35.74 24.28
CA ASN A 70 1.59 34.73 23.37
C ASN A 70 1.27 33.43 24.11
N GLN A 71 0.16 32.79 23.74
CA GLN A 71 -0.04 31.37 24.02
C GLN A 71 0.92 30.58 23.14
N CYS A 72 1.58 29.57 23.71
CA CYS A 72 2.63 28.82 23.04
C CYS A 72 2.32 27.33 23.06
N GLU A 73 2.45 26.68 21.91
CA GLU A 73 2.27 25.25 21.78
C GLU A 73 3.48 24.62 21.10
N LEU A 74 4.01 23.55 21.70
CA LEU A 74 4.91 22.62 21.01
C LEU A 74 4.06 21.57 20.31
N VAL A 75 4.24 21.43 19.01
CA VAL A 75 3.43 20.55 18.17
C VAL A 75 4.32 19.47 17.55
N PHE A 76 3.92 18.22 17.73
CA PHE A 76 4.41 17.08 16.96
C PHE A 76 3.28 16.57 16.07
N GLU A 77 3.46 16.63 14.76
CA GLU A 77 2.46 16.11 13.81
C GLU A 77 2.45 14.57 13.74
N GLY A 78 3.47 13.91 14.30
CA GLY A 78 3.59 12.46 14.32
C GLY A 78 4.84 11.98 15.07
N LEU A 79 4.61 11.11 16.05
CA LEU A 79 5.65 10.42 16.83
C LEU A 79 5.42 8.92 16.69
N ASP A 80 6.39 8.20 16.15
CA ASP A 80 6.30 6.75 15.94
C ASP A 80 7.17 6.00 16.97
N THR A 81 6.62 5.34 17.99
CA THR A 81 5.23 5.45 18.46
C THR A 81 5.22 5.76 19.97
N TYR A 82 5.82 4.88 20.78
CA TYR A 82 5.90 5.07 22.23
C TYR A 82 7.02 6.05 22.57
N ALA A 83 6.67 7.30 22.84
CA ALA A 83 7.63 8.38 23.05
C ALA A 83 7.38 9.13 24.37
N GLU A 84 8.45 9.48 25.08
CA GLU A 84 8.40 10.46 26.17
C GLU A 84 9.20 11.70 25.77
N VAL A 85 8.56 12.87 25.84
CA VAL A 85 9.16 14.14 25.42
C VAL A 85 9.51 14.97 26.65
N PHE A 86 10.75 15.45 26.68
CA PHE A 86 11.29 16.33 27.70
C PHE A 86 11.68 17.68 27.09
N LEU A 87 11.19 18.76 27.69
CA LEU A 87 11.61 20.12 27.39
C LEU A 87 12.38 20.67 28.59
N ASN A 88 13.63 21.08 28.38
CA ASN A 88 14.50 21.63 29.43
C ASN A 88 14.60 20.72 30.67
N GLY A 89 14.58 19.39 30.45
CA GLY A 89 14.65 18.36 31.50
C GLY A 89 13.31 18.00 32.16
N LYS A 90 12.22 18.71 31.86
CA LYS A 90 10.87 18.42 32.36
C LYS A 90 10.10 17.56 31.35
N SER A 91 9.51 16.45 31.81
CA SER A 91 8.61 15.64 30.97
C SER A 91 7.34 16.45 30.64
N VAL A 92 7.00 16.55 29.36
CA VAL A 92 5.88 17.37 28.86
C VAL A 92 4.86 16.56 28.05
N LEU A 93 5.20 15.36 27.59
CA LEU A 93 4.30 14.48 26.84
C LEU A 93 4.73 13.02 26.99
N VAL A 94 3.73 12.14 27.14
CA VAL A 94 3.84 10.71 26.85
C VAL A 94 2.92 10.41 25.66
N ALA A 95 3.49 9.90 24.58
CA ALA A 95 2.80 9.56 23.35
C ALA A 95 2.85 8.05 23.09
N ASP A 96 1.78 7.51 22.52
CA ASP A 96 1.59 6.08 22.30
C ASP A 96 0.79 5.77 21.02
N ASN A 97 0.73 6.73 20.09
CA ASN A 97 -0.02 6.61 18.85
C ASN A 97 0.69 7.36 17.71
N MET A 98 1.07 6.62 16.67
CA MET A 98 1.74 7.10 15.47
C MET A 98 0.91 8.13 14.70
N PHE A 99 -0.42 7.99 14.76
CA PHE A 99 -1.38 8.71 13.93
C PHE A 99 -1.97 9.94 14.62
N ARG A 100 -1.52 10.30 15.82
CA ARG A 100 -2.01 11.48 16.54
C ARG A 100 -1.15 12.71 16.31
N ILE A 101 -1.80 13.86 16.38
CA ILE A 101 -1.15 15.18 16.43
C ILE A 101 -1.08 15.59 17.89
N TRP A 102 0.13 15.76 18.41
CA TRP A 102 0.36 16.09 19.82
C TRP A 102 0.61 17.58 19.97
N LYS A 103 -0.33 18.30 20.60
CA LYS A 103 -0.21 19.74 20.90
C LYS A 103 -0.03 19.93 22.40
N ILE A 104 1.16 20.37 22.82
CA ILE A 104 1.49 20.62 24.22
C ILE A 104 1.44 22.12 24.47
N LYS A 105 0.52 22.57 25.33
CA LYS A 105 0.49 23.96 25.81
C LYS A 105 1.67 24.21 26.74
N LEU A 106 2.46 25.24 26.43
CA LEU A 106 3.64 25.63 27.19
C LEU A 106 3.40 26.98 27.88
N SER A 107 3.85 27.07 29.13
CA SER A 107 3.91 28.33 29.85
C SER A 107 5.23 29.06 29.55
N LYS A 108 5.28 30.37 29.86
CA LYS A 108 6.51 31.15 29.79
C LYS A 108 7.65 30.53 30.62
N ALA A 109 7.32 29.89 31.75
CA ALA A 109 8.32 29.29 32.64
C ALA A 109 8.94 28.01 32.07
N ASP A 110 8.30 27.36 31.09
CA ASP A 110 8.83 26.15 30.44
C ASP A 110 9.90 26.48 29.38
N LEU A 111 9.98 27.74 28.95
CA LEU A 111 10.82 28.20 27.84
C LEU A 111 11.90 29.19 28.29
N LYS A 112 13.07 29.06 27.68
CA LYS A 112 14.19 30.01 27.78
C LYS A 112 14.26 30.82 26.48
N LEU A 113 14.83 32.02 26.51
CA LEU A 113 15.06 32.77 25.27
C LEU A 113 16.06 32.06 24.35
N LYS A 114 17.07 31.41 24.94
CA LYS A 114 18.12 30.67 24.23
C LYS A 114 18.45 29.35 24.92
N GLY A 115 18.94 28.39 24.15
CA GLY A 115 19.43 27.10 24.66
C GLY A 115 18.31 26.24 25.24
N ASN A 116 17.12 26.24 24.64
CA ASN A 116 16.10 25.26 24.99
C ASN A 116 16.54 23.90 24.49
N GLN A 117 16.41 22.88 25.33
CA GLN A 117 16.73 21.51 24.98
C GLN A 117 15.46 20.70 24.85
N LEU A 118 15.30 20.02 23.72
CA LEU A 118 14.22 19.08 23.48
C LEU A 118 14.81 17.69 23.34
N LEU A 119 14.32 16.75 24.15
CA LEU A 119 14.71 15.34 24.15
C LEU A 119 13.47 14.49 23.96
N VAL A 120 13.51 13.55 23.03
CA VAL A 120 12.43 12.58 22.77
C VAL A 120 13.02 11.19 22.95
N LYS A 121 12.50 10.44 23.91
CA LYS A 121 12.92 9.06 24.19
C LYS A 121 11.89 8.09 23.64
N PHE A 122 12.29 7.25 22.70
CA PHE A 122 11.45 6.22 22.10
C PHE A 122 11.69 4.86 22.75
N THR A 123 10.59 4.21 23.14
CA THR A 123 10.59 2.79 23.48
C THR A 123 10.32 1.97 22.22
N ALA A 124 11.12 0.91 22.01
CA ALA A 124 10.95 0.00 20.89
C ALA A 124 9.55 -0.61 20.86
N ALA A 125 8.83 -0.46 19.74
CA ALA A 125 7.44 -0.88 19.64
C ALA A 125 7.28 -2.40 19.76
N LEU A 126 8.17 -3.19 19.13
CA LEU A 126 8.07 -4.64 19.10
C LEU A 126 8.21 -5.29 20.49
N PRO A 127 9.29 -5.07 21.27
CA PRO A 127 9.37 -5.54 22.65
C PRO A 127 8.22 -5.05 23.54
N LYS A 128 7.76 -3.81 23.31
CA LYS A 128 6.66 -3.22 24.10
C LYS A 128 5.36 -3.98 23.89
N VAL A 129 4.98 -4.26 22.65
CA VAL A 129 3.73 -4.99 22.37
C VAL A 129 3.81 -6.46 22.77
N GLU A 130 4.98 -7.09 22.63
CA GLU A 130 5.21 -8.46 23.14
C GLU A 130 5.04 -8.52 24.67
N ALA A 131 5.54 -7.51 25.39
CA ALA A 131 5.38 -7.43 26.84
C ALA A 131 3.92 -7.18 27.27
N LEU A 132 3.18 -6.33 26.53
CA LEU A 132 1.75 -6.07 26.79
C LEU A 132 0.94 -7.35 26.64
N ALA A 133 1.17 -8.08 25.55
CA ALA A 133 0.44 -9.29 25.31
C ALA A 133 0.80 -10.44 26.26
N LYS A 134 2.07 -10.56 26.64
CA LYS A 134 2.49 -11.50 27.68
C LYS A 134 1.79 -11.22 29.01
N LYS A 135 1.52 -9.94 29.31
CA LYS A 135 0.78 -9.53 30.51
C LYS A 135 -0.71 -9.89 30.42
N ASP A 136 -1.30 -9.83 29.23
CA ASP A 136 -2.72 -10.17 29.02
C ASP A 136 -2.97 -11.68 28.98
N ALA A 137 -1.93 -12.50 28.75
CA ALA A 137 -2.04 -13.95 28.80
C ALA A 137 -2.72 -14.45 30.09
N PRO A 138 -3.68 -15.39 30.01
CA PRO A 138 -4.01 -16.22 28.84
C PRO A 138 -4.98 -15.58 27.82
N PHE A 139 -5.47 -14.36 28.05
CA PHE A 139 -6.31 -13.66 27.07
C PHE A 139 -5.47 -13.31 25.83
N LEU A 140 -5.87 -13.82 24.67
CA LEU A 140 -5.17 -13.62 23.40
C LEU A 140 -6.01 -12.78 22.44
N ILE A 141 -5.40 -11.74 21.89
CA ILE A 141 -5.95 -10.98 20.76
C ILE A 141 -5.33 -11.54 19.47
N PRO A 142 -6.12 -12.10 18.54
CA PRO A 142 -5.60 -12.60 17.27
C PRO A 142 -4.83 -11.55 16.44
N ASP A 143 -3.83 -12.04 15.69
CA ASP A 143 -2.81 -11.24 15.00
C ASP A 143 -1.97 -10.37 15.97
N HIS A 144 -1.69 -10.97 17.12
CA HIS A 144 -0.77 -10.52 18.15
C HIS A 144 0.71 -10.63 17.71
N PRO A 145 1.63 -9.75 18.17
CA PRO A 145 1.42 -8.69 19.16
C PRO A 145 1.08 -7.31 18.58
N ARG A 146 1.13 -7.14 17.25
CA ARG A 146 0.95 -5.82 16.62
C ARG A 146 -0.39 -5.16 16.95
N ALA A 147 -1.43 -5.95 17.24
CA ALA A 147 -2.76 -5.50 17.66
C ALA A 147 -2.78 -4.50 18.83
N TYR A 148 -1.77 -4.53 19.71
CA TYR A 148 -1.68 -3.65 20.89
C TYR A 148 -1.14 -2.26 20.60
N ALA A 149 -0.61 -2.01 19.39
CA ALA A 149 -0.07 -0.70 19.01
C ALA A 149 -1.00 0.06 18.08
N ARG A 150 -1.13 1.37 18.31
CA ARG A 150 -1.57 2.31 17.29
C ARG A 150 -0.36 2.78 16.48
N LYS A 151 0.16 1.87 15.66
CA LYS A 151 1.31 2.01 14.75
C LYS A 151 0.93 1.39 13.40
N ALA A 152 1.54 1.87 12.32
CA ALA A 152 1.31 1.33 10.98
C ALA A 152 1.51 -0.19 10.92
N PRO A 153 0.45 -0.99 10.68
CA PRO A 153 0.52 -2.45 10.72
C PRO A 153 1.59 -3.07 9.84
N TYR A 154 1.74 -2.58 8.60
CA TYR A 154 2.69 -3.13 7.64
C TYR A 154 4.17 -3.07 8.08
N GLN A 155 4.53 -2.18 9.01
CA GLN A 155 5.91 -2.11 9.54
C GLN A 155 6.28 -3.32 10.41
N PHE A 156 5.31 -4.13 10.83
CA PHE A 156 5.55 -5.42 11.48
C PHE A 156 5.83 -6.57 10.50
N GLY A 157 5.86 -6.26 9.20
CA GLY A 157 5.91 -7.23 8.11
C GLY A 157 4.51 -7.48 7.54
N TRP A 158 4.46 -7.76 6.25
CA TRP A 158 3.25 -8.17 5.56
C TRP A 158 3.61 -9.15 4.44
N ASP A 159 2.63 -9.83 3.85
CA ASP A 159 2.84 -10.81 2.77
C ASP A 159 3.35 -10.20 1.44
N TRP A 160 3.58 -8.88 1.41
CA TRP A 160 4.24 -8.15 0.32
C TRP A 160 5.33 -7.19 0.83
N GLY A 161 5.58 -7.07 2.14
CA GLY A 161 6.40 -6.01 2.74
C GLY A 161 7.42 -6.51 3.76
N PRO A 162 8.51 -5.77 4.01
CA PRO A 162 9.53 -6.17 4.97
C PRO A 162 9.10 -5.92 6.41
N LYS A 163 9.74 -6.61 7.36
CA LYS A 163 9.59 -6.33 8.79
C LYS A 163 10.62 -5.30 9.24
N LEU A 164 10.23 -4.02 9.21
CA LEU A 164 11.07 -2.88 9.62
C LEU A 164 10.32 -2.00 10.65
N THR A 165 10.17 -2.52 11.88
CA THR A 165 9.45 -1.87 12.98
C THR A 165 10.30 -0.80 13.68
N GLY A 166 10.64 0.27 12.95
CA GLY A 166 11.40 1.40 13.47
C GLY A 166 10.63 2.34 14.40
N VAL A 167 11.34 3.38 14.87
CA VAL A 167 10.79 4.53 15.59
C VAL A 167 11.27 5.83 14.95
N GLY A 168 10.62 6.95 15.25
CA GLY A 168 11.09 8.25 14.81
C GLY A 168 10.10 9.40 15.00
N ILE A 169 10.60 10.61 14.80
CA ILE A 169 9.78 11.81 14.67
C ILE A 169 9.41 11.90 13.18
N TRP A 170 8.42 11.11 12.78
CA TRP A 170 8.13 10.81 11.37
C TRP A 170 7.38 11.93 10.62
N LYS A 171 6.84 12.93 11.35
CA LYS A 171 6.29 14.18 10.79
C LYS A 171 6.92 15.41 11.45
N LYS A 172 6.47 16.61 11.05
CA LYS A 172 7.09 17.87 11.47
C LYS A 172 6.93 18.09 12.98
N VAL A 173 7.91 18.80 13.53
CA VAL A 173 7.91 19.34 14.89
C VAL A 173 8.19 20.84 14.85
N TYR A 174 7.37 21.62 15.54
CA TYR A 174 7.49 23.08 15.59
C TYR A 174 6.89 23.67 16.86
N LEU A 175 7.36 24.87 17.17
CA LEU A 175 6.75 25.74 18.15
C LEU A 175 5.84 26.71 17.41
N GLN A 176 4.61 26.86 17.87
CA GLN A 176 3.70 27.91 17.40
C GLN A 176 3.33 28.82 18.55
N ALA A 177 3.33 30.12 18.28
CA ALA A 177 2.98 31.16 19.24
C ALA A 177 1.90 32.05 18.63
N PHE A 178 0.82 32.28 19.37
CA PHE A 178 -0.32 33.03 18.88
C PHE A 178 -0.93 33.90 19.98
N GLN A 179 -1.49 35.05 19.60
CA GLN A 179 -2.18 35.96 20.52
C GLN A 179 -3.59 35.45 20.87
N ALA A 180 -4.25 34.82 19.89
CA ALA A 180 -5.52 34.11 20.05
C ALA A 180 -5.40 32.76 19.33
N SER A 181 -6.09 31.73 19.84
CA SER A 181 -6.05 30.40 19.26
C SER A 181 -6.40 30.44 17.76
N PRO A 182 -5.66 29.75 16.88
CA PRO A 182 -6.01 29.67 15.47
C PRO A 182 -7.44 29.14 15.31
N GLU A 183 -8.23 29.79 14.44
CA GLU A 183 -9.56 29.28 14.11
C GLU A 183 -9.43 27.89 13.48
N GLU A 184 -10.27 26.95 13.96
CA GLU A 184 -10.36 25.64 13.34
C GLU A 184 -10.93 25.80 11.93
N SER A 185 -10.41 25.03 10.96
CA SER A 185 -10.92 25.08 9.60
C SER A 185 -12.42 24.74 9.58
N THR A 186 -13.20 25.61 8.93
CA THR A 186 -14.65 25.40 8.80
C THR A 186 -14.90 24.10 8.04
N TYR A 187 -15.77 23.26 8.59
CA TYR A 187 -16.24 22.07 7.89
C TYR A 187 -16.98 22.51 6.63
N LYS A 188 -16.49 22.06 5.47
CA LYS A 188 -17.15 22.24 4.18
C LYS A 188 -17.32 20.89 3.56
N VAL A 189 -18.55 20.55 3.20
CA VAL A 189 -18.85 19.36 2.42
C VAL A 189 -18.31 19.60 1.02
N PRO A 190 -17.24 18.91 0.62
CA PRO A 190 -16.52 19.33 -0.57
C PRO A 190 -17.02 18.62 -1.84
N VAL A 191 -17.73 17.50 -1.68
CA VAL A 191 -18.38 16.70 -2.73
C VAL A 191 -19.63 16.03 -2.15
N ASN A 192 -20.71 15.94 -2.94
CA ASN A 192 -21.88 15.13 -2.58
C ASN A 192 -21.66 13.69 -3.03
N SER A 193 -21.24 12.82 -2.10
CA SER A 193 -21.09 11.37 -2.34
C SER A 193 -22.05 10.55 -1.49
N LYS A 194 -22.67 9.54 -2.09
CA LYS A 194 -23.50 8.54 -1.41
C LYS A 194 -23.03 7.14 -1.76
N LEU A 195 -23.13 6.23 -0.79
CA LEU A 195 -23.02 4.79 -1.01
C LEU A 195 -24.43 4.21 -0.99
N ILE A 196 -24.86 3.60 -2.10
CA ILE A 196 -26.19 3.03 -2.25
C ILE A 196 -26.14 1.53 -1.97
N GLN A 197 -26.86 1.12 -0.92
CA GLN A 197 -26.99 -0.26 -0.47
C GLN A 197 -28.48 -0.62 -0.31
N GLU A 198 -29.18 -0.68 -1.44
CA GLU A 198 -30.61 -0.91 -1.50
C GLU A 198 -30.92 -2.32 -2.01
N ARG A 199 -31.99 -2.93 -1.52
CA ARG A 199 -32.40 -4.25 -1.96
C ARG A 199 -32.93 -4.19 -3.39
N ASP A 200 -32.45 -5.08 -4.24
CA ASP A 200 -32.93 -5.28 -5.61
C ASP A 200 -33.17 -6.77 -5.89
N LYS A 201 -33.40 -7.14 -7.17
CA LYS A 201 -33.66 -8.52 -7.57
C LYS A 201 -32.45 -9.45 -7.37
N ASP A 202 -31.26 -8.88 -7.22
CA ASP A 202 -29.97 -9.57 -7.21
C ASP A 202 -29.32 -9.59 -5.81
N GLY A 203 -29.98 -9.04 -4.79
CA GLY A 203 -29.52 -8.95 -3.41
C GLY A 203 -29.61 -7.53 -2.87
N VAL A 204 -28.48 -6.97 -2.41
CA VAL A 204 -28.35 -5.57 -1.98
C VAL A 204 -27.28 -4.90 -2.81
N SER A 205 -27.60 -3.79 -3.47
CA SER A 205 -26.65 -3.05 -4.30
C SER A 205 -25.42 -2.61 -3.52
N PHE A 206 -24.33 -2.28 -4.23
CA PHE A 206 -23.21 -1.55 -3.64
C PHE A 206 -22.59 -0.69 -4.73
N TYR A 207 -22.95 0.59 -4.75
CA TYR A 207 -22.39 1.53 -5.73
C TYR A 207 -22.38 2.95 -5.20
N PHE A 208 -21.59 3.80 -5.86
CA PHE A 208 -21.43 5.19 -5.48
C PHE A 208 -22.26 6.09 -6.39
N GLU A 209 -22.98 7.03 -5.79
CA GLU A 209 -23.47 8.22 -6.49
C GLU A 209 -22.59 9.41 -6.14
N ILE A 210 -22.00 10.02 -7.16
CA ILE A 210 -21.22 11.25 -7.01
C ILE A 210 -21.94 12.36 -7.77
N GLU A 211 -22.26 13.45 -7.08
CA GLU A 211 -23.04 14.57 -7.63
C GLU A 211 -24.36 14.10 -8.29
N GLY A 212 -25.02 13.13 -7.65
CA GLY A 212 -26.31 12.57 -8.06
C GLY A 212 -26.27 11.61 -9.26
N LYS A 213 -25.10 11.12 -9.65
CA LYS A 213 -24.94 10.17 -10.75
C LYS A 213 -24.27 8.88 -10.28
N PRO A 214 -24.80 7.69 -10.63
CA PRO A 214 -24.09 6.44 -10.44
C PRO A 214 -22.74 6.47 -11.16
N VAL A 215 -21.66 6.10 -10.47
CA VAL A 215 -20.31 6.04 -11.02
C VAL A 215 -19.77 4.63 -10.87
N TYR A 216 -19.43 3.99 -12.00
CA TYR A 216 -18.69 2.74 -11.99
C TYR A 216 -17.25 3.00 -11.53
N MET A 217 -16.85 2.38 -10.41
CA MET A 217 -15.52 2.61 -9.82
C MET A 217 -14.48 1.67 -10.44
N LYS A 218 -13.43 2.26 -11.03
CA LYS A 218 -12.31 1.58 -11.67
C LYS A 218 -11.05 1.95 -10.92
N GLY A 219 -10.38 0.99 -10.33
CA GLY A 219 -9.28 1.33 -9.44
C GLY A 219 -8.46 0.19 -8.93
N ALA A 220 -7.77 0.48 -7.83
CA ALA A 220 -6.88 -0.40 -7.13
C ALA A 220 -6.80 -0.04 -5.64
N ASN A 221 -6.30 -0.99 -4.85
CA ASN A 221 -5.91 -0.77 -3.46
C ASN A 221 -4.50 -0.16 -3.43
N TYR A 222 -4.35 0.90 -2.65
CA TYR A 222 -3.13 1.65 -2.43
C TYR A 222 -2.53 1.26 -1.07
N ILE A 223 -1.22 1.01 -1.06
CA ILE A 223 -0.42 0.78 0.15
C ILE A 223 0.66 1.88 0.28
N PRO A 224 1.30 2.05 1.46
CA PRO A 224 2.37 3.04 1.62
C PRO A 224 3.49 2.90 0.57
N LEU A 225 4.05 4.03 0.15
CA LEU A 225 5.08 4.10 -0.89
C LEU A 225 6.47 3.56 -0.48
N ASP A 226 6.71 3.43 0.83
CA ASP A 226 8.00 3.03 1.43
C ASP A 226 7.75 2.58 2.89
N PRO A 227 8.53 1.65 3.49
CA PRO A 227 8.44 1.26 4.91
C PRO A 227 8.81 2.39 5.87
N PHE A 228 9.43 3.45 5.35
CA PHE A 228 9.77 4.69 6.04
C PHE A 228 8.90 5.84 5.49
N PRO A 229 7.70 6.07 6.08
CA PRO A 229 6.75 7.08 5.61
C PRO A 229 7.28 8.51 5.48
N SER A 230 8.39 8.85 6.13
CA SER A 230 9.03 10.16 5.99
C SER A 230 9.82 10.34 4.69
N ARG A 231 10.14 9.24 4.00
CA ARG A 231 10.99 9.23 2.79
C ARG A 231 10.25 9.68 1.52
N PRO A 232 9.01 9.24 1.23
CA PRO A 232 8.29 9.66 0.03
C PRO A 232 8.10 11.16 -0.06
N THR A 233 8.37 11.71 -1.24
CA THR A 233 8.18 13.13 -1.56
C THR A 233 6.91 13.34 -2.36
N ARG A 234 6.45 14.59 -2.47
CA ARG A 234 5.36 14.97 -3.37
C ARG A 234 5.58 14.48 -4.81
N ALA A 235 6.81 14.46 -5.30
CA ALA A 235 7.13 13.99 -6.64
C ALA A 235 6.87 12.49 -6.81
N ASP A 236 7.16 11.69 -5.77
CA ASP A 236 6.90 10.25 -5.78
C ASP A 236 5.39 9.95 -5.78
N TYR A 237 4.61 10.70 -4.97
CA TYR A 237 3.15 10.62 -5.01
C TYR A 237 2.59 11.03 -6.37
N LYS A 238 3.09 12.16 -6.91
CA LYS A 238 2.65 12.66 -8.22
C LYS A 238 2.92 11.62 -9.31
N LEU A 239 4.12 11.03 -9.34
CA LEU A 239 4.47 10.01 -10.31
C LEU A 239 3.50 8.82 -10.25
N LEU A 240 3.23 8.28 -9.05
CA LEU A 240 2.29 7.16 -8.92
C LEU A 240 0.87 7.57 -9.35
N LEU A 241 0.37 8.71 -8.89
CA LEU A 241 -1.00 9.13 -9.17
C LEU A 241 -1.21 9.50 -10.64
N GLU A 242 -0.19 9.99 -11.34
CA GLU A 242 -0.21 10.12 -12.79
C GLU A 242 -0.34 8.74 -13.47
N ARG A 243 0.32 7.69 -12.97
CA ARG A 243 0.11 6.31 -13.48
C ARG A 243 -1.28 5.78 -13.23
N VAL A 244 -1.89 6.12 -12.08
CA VAL A 244 -3.28 5.77 -11.78
C VAL A 244 -4.20 6.43 -12.81
N LYS A 245 -3.99 7.72 -13.10
CA LYS A 245 -4.78 8.46 -14.09
C LYS A 245 -4.58 7.93 -15.51
N GLU A 246 -3.34 7.68 -15.91
CA GLU A 246 -2.98 7.13 -17.22
C GLU A 246 -3.51 5.71 -17.44
N ALA A 247 -3.76 4.95 -16.36
CA ALA A 247 -4.43 3.66 -16.40
C ALA A 247 -5.96 3.74 -16.41
N ASN A 248 -6.53 4.93 -16.62
CA ASN A 248 -7.98 5.19 -16.67
C ASN A 248 -8.73 4.85 -15.36
N MET A 249 -8.03 4.84 -14.22
CA MET A 249 -8.63 4.68 -12.90
C MET A 249 -9.30 5.97 -12.43
N ASN A 250 -10.33 5.83 -11.60
CA ASN A 250 -11.03 6.94 -10.96
C ASN A 250 -11.13 6.77 -9.43
N MET A 251 -10.68 5.66 -8.84
CA MET A 251 -10.69 5.46 -7.39
C MET A 251 -9.44 4.72 -6.90
N LEU A 252 -8.94 5.09 -5.74
CA LEU A 252 -8.00 4.31 -4.94
C LEU A 252 -8.60 4.02 -3.56
N ARG A 253 -8.39 2.80 -3.06
CA ARG A 253 -8.64 2.48 -1.65
C ARG A 253 -7.34 2.59 -0.85
N VAL A 254 -7.26 3.57 0.05
CA VAL A 254 -6.14 3.69 1.01
C VAL A 254 -6.36 2.63 2.08
N TRP A 255 -5.65 1.51 1.94
CA TRP A 255 -5.87 0.29 2.72
C TRP A 255 -5.45 0.43 4.19
N GLY A 256 -6.25 -0.16 5.10
CA GLY A 256 -6.17 0.07 6.54
C GLY A 256 -4.93 -0.44 7.27
N GLY A 257 -4.03 -1.21 6.68
CA GLY A 257 -2.77 -1.59 7.35
C GLY A 257 -1.58 -0.69 7.00
N GLY A 258 -1.83 0.41 6.29
CA GLY A 258 -0.84 1.42 5.95
C GLY A 258 -0.79 2.59 6.94
N ILE A 259 -0.88 3.80 6.38
CA ILE A 259 -0.94 5.07 7.11
C ILE A 259 -2.08 5.94 6.56
N TYR A 260 -2.60 6.88 7.37
CA TYR A 260 -3.27 8.05 6.81
C TYR A 260 -2.22 8.87 6.07
N GLU A 261 -2.42 9.08 4.78
CA GLU A 261 -1.37 9.61 3.92
C GLU A 261 -1.04 11.08 4.20
N GLN A 262 0.07 11.53 3.60
CA GLN A 262 0.45 12.94 3.61
C GLN A 262 -0.59 13.79 2.87
N ASP A 263 -0.72 15.07 3.24
CA ASP A 263 -1.65 16.01 2.58
C ASP A 263 -1.39 16.10 1.06
N ASP A 264 -0.12 16.02 0.66
CA ASP A 264 0.30 15.95 -0.74
C ASP A 264 -0.45 14.88 -1.56
N PHE A 265 -0.71 13.70 -0.99
CA PHE A 265 -1.44 12.62 -1.65
C PHE A 265 -2.88 13.04 -1.97
N TYR A 266 -3.60 13.54 -0.96
CA TYR A 266 -5.01 13.91 -1.12
C TYR A 266 -5.18 15.15 -2.00
N GLU A 267 -4.29 16.13 -1.90
CA GLU A 267 -4.27 17.29 -2.80
C GLU A 267 -4.07 16.87 -4.27
N LEU A 268 -3.17 15.91 -4.51
CA LEU A 268 -2.94 15.38 -5.85
C LEU A 268 -4.14 14.58 -6.36
N CYS A 269 -4.76 13.74 -5.52
CA CYS A 269 -6.00 13.04 -5.84
C CYS A 269 -7.13 14.01 -6.21
N ASP A 270 -7.33 15.08 -5.44
CA ASP A 270 -8.27 16.16 -5.75
C ASP A 270 -7.96 16.79 -7.12
N SER A 271 -6.68 17.08 -7.40
CA SER A 271 -6.26 17.72 -8.65
C SER A 271 -6.41 16.82 -9.89
N LEU A 272 -6.28 15.51 -9.71
CA LEU A 272 -6.32 14.51 -10.80
C LEU A 272 -7.71 13.91 -10.98
N GLY A 273 -8.65 14.21 -10.08
CA GLY A 273 -10.00 13.63 -10.07
C GLY A 273 -9.97 12.13 -9.78
N ILE A 274 -9.22 11.74 -8.74
CA ILE A 274 -9.14 10.37 -8.24
C ILE A 274 -9.87 10.33 -6.91
N TYR A 275 -10.96 9.55 -6.82
CA TYR A 275 -11.68 9.33 -5.58
C TYR A 275 -10.86 8.46 -4.61
N VAL A 276 -11.06 8.66 -3.32
CA VAL A 276 -10.39 7.95 -2.24
C VAL A 276 -11.45 7.28 -1.38
N TRP A 277 -11.34 5.95 -1.29
CA TRP A 277 -11.91 5.18 -0.21
C TRP A 277 -10.89 5.15 0.93
N GLN A 278 -11.23 5.70 2.08
CA GLN A 278 -10.31 5.82 3.22
C GLN A 278 -10.66 4.81 4.32
N ASP A 279 -9.84 3.78 4.47
CA ASP A 279 -9.89 2.96 5.69
C ASP A 279 -9.34 3.75 6.88
N PHE A 280 -9.81 3.49 8.09
CA PHE A 280 -9.03 3.76 9.30
C PHE A 280 -7.91 2.72 9.43
N MET A 281 -6.83 3.07 10.14
CA MET A 281 -5.60 2.28 10.12
C MET A 281 -5.67 1.00 10.99
N PHE A 282 -6.56 0.09 10.61
CA PHE A 282 -6.76 -1.25 11.14
C PHE A 282 -6.85 -2.26 9.99
N ALA A 283 -6.09 -3.35 10.07
CA ALA A 283 -6.15 -4.43 9.09
C ALA A 283 -5.82 -5.78 9.72
N GLY A 284 -6.68 -6.78 9.47
CA GLY A 284 -6.42 -8.19 9.74
C GLY A 284 -6.17 -8.56 11.22
N ALA A 285 -6.48 -7.68 12.17
CA ALA A 285 -6.21 -7.89 13.59
C ALA A 285 -7.42 -7.51 14.45
N MET A 286 -7.71 -8.32 15.47
CA MET A 286 -8.61 -7.91 16.55
C MET A 286 -7.97 -6.78 17.37
N VAL A 287 -8.75 -6.08 18.18
CA VAL A 287 -8.29 -4.88 18.90
C VAL A 287 -8.53 -4.98 20.40
N PRO A 288 -7.71 -4.31 21.23
CA PRO A 288 -7.99 -4.13 22.65
C PRO A 288 -9.33 -3.41 22.91
N GLY A 289 -9.95 -3.78 24.02
CA GLY A 289 -11.27 -3.28 24.43
C GLY A 289 -11.27 -2.38 25.66
N ASP A 290 -10.11 -1.97 26.16
CA ASP A 290 -10.04 -1.12 27.35
C ASP A 290 -10.31 0.36 27.03
N ALA A 291 -10.61 1.13 28.07
CA ALA A 291 -10.95 2.55 27.95
C ALA A 291 -9.80 3.38 27.40
N HIS A 292 -8.55 3.03 27.72
CA HIS A 292 -7.39 3.77 27.24
C HIS A 292 -7.22 3.59 25.73
N PHE A 293 -7.35 2.36 25.21
CA PHE A 293 -7.33 2.11 23.77
C PHE A 293 -8.44 2.87 23.04
N PHE A 294 -9.67 2.84 23.53
CA PHE A 294 -10.80 3.55 22.91
C PHE A 294 -10.62 5.07 22.92
N GLN A 295 -10.13 5.65 24.01
CA GLN A 295 -9.84 7.09 24.08
C GLN A 295 -8.69 7.47 23.14
N ASN A 296 -7.68 6.62 23.01
CA ASN A 296 -6.58 6.83 22.08
C ASN A 296 -7.05 6.81 20.62
N VAL A 297 -7.84 5.80 20.23
CA VAL A 297 -8.44 5.72 18.89
C VAL A 297 -9.41 6.88 18.63
N LYS A 298 -10.21 7.29 19.62
CA LYS A 298 -11.07 8.48 19.49
C LYS A 298 -10.25 9.70 19.13
N ALA A 299 -9.16 9.96 19.86
CA ALA A 299 -8.31 11.12 19.59
C ALA A 299 -7.66 11.05 18.20
N GLU A 300 -7.19 9.87 17.78
CA GLU A 300 -6.70 9.63 16.41
C GLU A 300 -7.76 9.98 15.35
N ILE A 301 -9.00 9.52 15.51
CA ILE A 301 -10.08 9.81 14.56
C ILE A 301 -10.38 11.31 14.50
N TYR A 302 -10.41 11.99 15.65
CA TYR A 302 -10.61 13.45 15.66
C TYR A 302 -9.48 14.18 14.92
N ASP A 303 -8.23 13.82 15.17
CA ASP A 303 -7.09 14.44 14.49
C ASP A 303 -7.14 14.20 12.97
N GLN A 304 -7.37 12.96 12.55
CA GLN A 304 -7.29 12.57 11.15
C GLN A 304 -8.52 13.01 10.35
N VAL A 305 -9.74 12.84 10.86
CA VAL A 305 -10.95 13.26 10.14
C VAL A 305 -10.99 14.77 10.02
N LYS A 306 -10.63 15.54 11.06
CA LYS A 306 -10.55 17.01 10.96
C LYS A 306 -9.54 17.46 9.90
N ARG A 307 -8.39 16.78 9.81
CA ARG A 307 -7.38 17.04 8.77
C ARG A 307 -7.90 16.73 7.36
N LEU A 308 -8.62 15.63 7.21
CA LEU A 308 -8.91 15.05 5.89
C LEU A 308 -10.29 15.40 5.32
N ARG A 309 -11.28 15.74 6.15
CA ARG A 309 -12.69 15.91 5.75
C ARG A 309 -12.96 16.96 4.66
N ASN A 310 -12.01 17.87 4.41
CA ASN A 310 -12.15 18.93 3.41
C ASN A 310 -11.65 18.53 2.00
N TYR A 311 -11.00 17.38 1.84
CA TYR A 311 -10.59 16.88 0.52
C TYR A 311 -11.79 16.33 -0.27
N LYS A 312 -11.90 16.71 -1.53
CA LYS A 312 -13.01 16.29 -2.43
C LYS A 312 -12.89 14.84 -2.86
N SER A 313 -11.68 14.32 -2.93
CA SER A 313 -11.36 12.96 -3.33
C SER A 313 -11.94 11.94 -2.36
N ILE A 314 -11.90 12.19 -1.05
CA ILE A 314 -12.44 11.24 -0.07
C ILE A 314 -13.96 11.16 -0.23
N VAL A 315 -14.48 9.96 -0.51
CA VAL A 315 -15.92 9.74 -0.75
C VAL A 315 -16.55 8.71 0.20
N ILE A 316 -15.75 8.00 0.99
CA ILE A 316 -16.19 7.02 2.00
C ILE A 316 -15.13 6.83 3.09
N TRP A 317 -15.61 6.58 4.31
CA TRP A 317 -14.81 6.09 5.43
C TRP A 317 -15.10 4.60 5.68
N CYS A 318 -14.06 3.80 5.92
CA CYS A 318 -14.18 2.38 6.24
C CYS A 318 -13.49 2.07 7.58
N GLY A 319 -14.13 1.28 8.44
CA GLY A 319 -13.62 0.98 9.78
C GLY A 319 -12.29 0.23 9.81
N ASN A 320 -12.13 -0.78 8.95
CA ASN A 320 -10.95 -1.64 8.91
C ASN A 320 -10.93 -2.51 7.64
N ASN A 321 -9.78 -3.12 7.36
CA ASN A 321 -9.63 -4.21 6.41
C ASN A 321 -9.81 -5.58 7.07
N GLU A 322 -10.77 -6.37 6.59
CA GLU A 322 -10.96 -7.81 6.80
C GLU A 322 -11.11 -8.29 8.26
N VAL A 323 -11.23 -7.41 9.26
CA VAL A 323 -11.24 -7.86 10.67
C VAL A 323 -12.48 -8.71 10.98
N ASP A 324 -13.65 -8.35 10.41
CA ASP A 324 -14.88 -9.14 10.55
C ASP A 324 -14.75 -10.53 9.89
N GLU A 325 -14.22 -10.54 8.66
CA GLU A 325 -13.97 -11.78 7.93
C GLU A 325 -12.98 -12.66 8.68
N ALA A 326 -11.85 -12.10 9.10
CA ALA A 326 -10.79 -12.81 9.79
C ALA A 326 -11.30 -13.45 11.08
N TRP A 327 -12.03 -12.70 11.90
CA TRP A 327 -12.63 -13.22 13.12
C TRP A 327 -13.54 -14.41 12.85
N ASN A 328 -14.39 -14.33 11.83
CA ASN A 328 -15.39 -15.36 11.57
C ASN A 328 -14.86 -16.56 10.78
N ARG A 329 -13.75 -16.43 10.02
CA ARG A 329 -13.38 -17.41 8.98
C ARG A 329 -11.91 -17.81 8.90
N TRP A 330 -10.98 -17.11 9.55
CA TRP A 330 -9.57 -17.50 9.51
C TRP A 330 -9.22 -18.61 10.52
N GLY A 331 -10.19 -19.07 11.31
CA GLY A 331 -10.03 -20.22 12.21
C GLY A 331 -9.32 -19.90 13.53
N TRP A 332 -9.11 -18.62 13.84
CA TRP A 332 -8.39 -18.15 15.03
C TRP A 332 -8.89 -18.72 16.34
N GLN A 333 -10.21 -18.89 16.53
CA GLN A 333 -10.77 -19.44 17.77
C GLN A 333 -10.27 -20.87 18.01
N LYS A 334 -10.15 -21.67 16.93
CA LYS A 334 -9.64 -23.03 17.00
C LYS A 334 -8.13 -23.06 17.12
N GLU A 335 -7.42 -22.29 16.28
CA GLU A 335 -5.95 -22.24 16.26
C GLU A 335 -5.38 -21.79 17.61
N PHE A 336 -5.94 -20.73 18.17
CA PHE A 336 -5.49 -20.14 19.42
C PHE A 336 -6.22 -20.67 20.66
N GLN A 337 -7.12 -21.63 20.49
CA GLN A 337 -7.89 -22.25 21.59
C GLN A 337 -8.62 -21.20 22.47
N ILE A 338 -9.21 -20.19 21.82
CA ILE A 338 -9.89 -19.09 22.50
C ILE A 338 -11.17 -19.63 23.15
N ASN A 339 -11.29 -19.48 24.47
CA ASN A 339 -12.49 -19.90 25.19
C ASN A 339 -13.70 -19.02 24.86
N THR A 340 -14.90 -19.49 25.21
CA THR A 340 -16.15 -18.81 24.88
C THR A 340 -16.26 -17.40 25.46
N SER A 341 -15.82 -17.17 26.70
CA SER A 341 -15.88 -15.84 27.33
C SER A 341 -14.97 -14.83 26.63
N ASP A 342 -13.74 -15.24 26.29
CA ASP A 342 -12.78 -14.38 25.59
C ASP A 342 -13.23 -14.10 24.17
N SER A 343 -13.81 -15.10 23.50
CA SER A 343 -14.43 -14.96 22.19
C SER A 343 -15.56 -13.93 22.18
N LEU A 344 -16.48 -14.00 23.14
CA LEU A 344 -17.56 -13.03 23.30
C LEU A 344 -17.03 -11.63 23.60
N LYS A 345 -16.01 -11.52 24.46
CA LYS A 345 -15.37 -10.25 24.79
C LYS A 345 -14.72 -9.61 23.56
N LEU A 346 -13.90 -10.35 22.81
CA LEU A 346 -13.24 -9.87 21.60
C LEU A 346 -14.24 -9.37 20.56
N TRP A 347 -15.32 -10.13 20.32
CA TRP A 347 -16.36 -9.74 19.39
C TRP A 347 -17.15 -8.50 19.86
N HIS A 348 -17.46 -8.42 21.15
CA HIS A 348 -18.09 -7.25 21.74
C HIS A 348 -17.19 -6.01 21.60
N ASP A 349 -15.90 -6.13 21.89
CA ASP A 349 -14.95 -5.01 21.78
C ASP A 349 -14.80 -4.56 20.32
N TYR A 350 -14.74 -5.50 19.36
CA TYR A 350 -14.77 -5.22 17.93
C TYR A 350 -16.03 -4.44 17.50
N THR A 351 -17.21 -4.98 17.80
CA THR A 351 -18.49 -4.37 17.41
C THR A 351 -18.67 -2.99 18.03
N ARG A 352 -18.32 -2.84 19.32
CA ARG A 352 -18.37 -1.54 20.01
C ARG A 352 -17.45 -0.50 19.35
N LEU A 353 -16.29 -0.89 18.83
CA LEU A 353 -15.41 0.06 18.14
C LEU A 353 -15.95 0.40 16.75
N PHE A 354 -16.06 -0.60 15.88
CA PHE A 354 -16.27 -0.40 14.43
C PHE A 354 -17.74 -0.26 14.02
N ARG A 355 -18.71 -0.68 14.84
CA ARG A 355 -20.14 -0.55 14.50
C ARG A 355 -20.84 0.54 15.30
N ASP A 356 -20.31 0.90 16.47
CA ASP A 356 -20.91 1.90 17.35
C ASP A 356 -20.06 3.17 17.48
N SER A 357 -18.83 3.05 17.99
CA SER A 357 -18.05 4.22 18.43
C SER A 357 -17.53 5.08 17.28
N ILE A 358 -16.87 4.48 16.30
CA ILE A 358 -16.35 5.20 15.12
C ILE A 358 -17.46 5.92 14.35
N PRO A 359 -18.58 5.28 13.96
CA PRO A 359 -19.65 5.98 13.25
C PRO A 359 -20.28 7.10 14.09
N HIS A 360 -20.36 6.94 15.42
CA HIS A 360 -20.82 8.00 16.30
C HIS A 360 -19.89 9.22 16.25
N TRP A 361 -18.57 9.02 16.36
CA TRP A 361 -17.59 10.11 16.28
C TRP A 361 -17.56 10.75 14.88
N LEU A 362 -17.72 9.96 13.82
CA LEU A 362 -17.82 10.48 12.46
C LEU A 362 -19.04 11.37 12.27
N LYS A 363 -20.18 11.06 12.89
CA LYS A 363 -21.37 11.91 12.84
C LYS A 363 -21.13 13.31 13.43
N GLU A 364 -20.19 13.45 14.38
CA GLU A 364 -19.78 14.75 14.91
C GLU A 364 -18.83 15.52 13.98
N LEU A 365 -18.04 14.81 13.18
CA LEU A 365 -16.89 15.38 12.45
C LEU A 365 -17.12 15.54 10.94
N ASP A 366 -17.80 14.58 10.32
CA ASP A 366 -18.08 14.48 8.89
C ASP A 366 -19.41 13.73 8.65
N PRO A 367 -20.57 14.32 9.03
CA PRO A 367 -21.86 13.62 9.06
C PRO A 367 -22.43 13.22 7.69
N GLN A 368 -21.84 13.68 6.58
CA GLN A 368 -22.43 13.51 5.26
C GLN A 368 -21.84 12.34 4.47
N ARG A 369 -20.57 11.99 4.71
CA ARG A 369 -19.94 10.88 3.98
C ARG A 369 -20.42 9.52 4.49
N PRO A 370 -20.56 8.53 3.61
CA PRO A 370 -20.90 7.17 4.03
C PRO A 370 -19.79 6.55 4.89
N TYR A 371 -20.20 5.66 5.78
CA TYR A 371 -19.33 4.82 6.60
C TYR A 371 -19.73 3.35 6.47
N ILE A 372 -18.74 2.46 6.34
CA ILE A 372 -18.92 1.02 6.53
C ILE A 372 -17.96 0.52 7.62
N SER A 373 -18.37 -0.49 8.39
CA SER A 373 -17.58 -0.94 9.54
C SER A 373 -16.35 -1.77 9.17
N THR A 374 -16.34 -2.40 7.99
CA THR A 374 -15.30 -3.33 7.54
C THR A 374 -15.41 -3.56 6.04
N SER A 375 -14.31 -3.96 5.41
CA SER A 375 -14.20 -4.31 3.99
C SER A 375 -13.38 -5.61 3.89
N PRO A 376 -13.98 -6.73 3.43
CA PRO A 376 -15.39 -6.89 3.09
C PRO A 376 -16.20 -7.20 4.35
N LYS A 377 -17.51 -6.99 4.28
CA LYS A 377 -18.43 -7.47 5.31
C LYS A 377 -18.60 -9.00 5.29
N LEU A 378 -18.54 -9.59 4.10
CA LEU A 378 -18.76 -11.02 3.87
C LEU A 378 -17.59 -11.60 3.08
N GLY A 379 -16.92 -12.59 3.66
CA GLY A 379 -15.84 -13.29 2.99
C GLY A 379 -16.32 -14.11 1.79
N TRP A 380 -15.44 -14.29 0.80
CA TRP A 380 -15.76 -14.92 -0.49
C TRP A 380 -16.23 -16.38 -0.42
N GLY A 381 -16.00 -17.06 0.72
CA GLY A 381 -16.56 -18.38 1.01
C GLY A 381 -18.06 -18.38 1.36
N VAL A 382 -18.67 -17.21 1.49
CA VAL A 382 -20.09 -17.01 1.82
C VAL A 382 -20.90 -16.78 0.55
N PRO A 383 -22.01 -17.51 0.30
CA PRO A 383 -22.84 -17.30 -0.89
C PRO A 383 -23.31 -15.85 -1.08
N GLU A 384 -23.61 -15.16 0.01
CA GLU A 384 -24.09 -13.77 0.02
C GLU A 384 -22.99 -12.76 -0.34
N SER A 385 -21.70 -13.12 -0.28
CA SER A 385 -20.57 -12.22 -0.62
C SER A 385 -20.56 -11.74 -2.07
N ILE A 386 -21.34 -12.39 -2.94
CA ILE A 386 -21.52 -11.93 -4.33
C ILE A 386 -22.80 -11.12 -4.52
N THR A 387 -23.78 -11.22 -3.63
CA THR A 387 -25.10 -10.58 -3.78
C THR A 387 -25.30 -9.33 -2.93
N GLU A 388 -24.46 -9.09 -1.91
CA GLU A 388 -24.51 -7.90 -1.06
C GLU A 388 -23.13 -7.47 -0.55
N ALA A 389 -23.04 -6.19 -0.14
CA ALA A 389 -21.81 -5.54 0.30
C ALA A 389 -20.70 -5.53 -0.78
N ASP A 390 -19.49 -5.16 -0.36
CA ASP A 390 -18.27 -5.30 -1.15
C ASP A 390 -17.62 -6.67 -0.94
N SER A 391 -16.81 -7.11 -1.90
CA SER A 391 -16.22 -8.46 -1.95
C SER A 391 -14.71 -8.41 -2.08
N HIS A 392 -14.01 -9.14 -1.19
CA HIS A 392 -12.60 -9.51 -1.37
C HIS A 392 -12.55 -10.93 -1.91
N TYR A 393 -12.52 -11.07 -3.24
CA TYR A 393 -12.61 -12.37 -3.88
C TYR A 393 -11.22 -13.01 -4.04
N TRP A 394 -10.75 -13.61 -2.96
CA TRP A 394 -9.47 -14.31 -2.85
C TRP A 394 -9.55 -15.80 -3.24
N GLY A 395 -10.66 -16.24 -3.87
CA GLY A 395 -10.73 -17.54 -4.52
C GLY A 395 -9.68 -17.68 -5.63
N VAL A 396 -9.43 -16.60 -6.37
CA VAL A 396 -8.22 -16.45 -7.19
C VAL A 396 -7.04 -16.16 -6.27
N TRP A 397 -5.88 -16.75 -6.59
CA TRP A 397 -4.66 -16.75 -5.78
C TRP A 397 -4.76 -17.62 -4.52
N TRP A 398 -5.50 -17.23 -3.48
CA TRP A 398 -5.50 -17.99 -2.21
C TRP A 398 -6.26 -19.32 -2.35
N GLY A 399 -7.43 -19.31 -2.98
CA GLY A 399 -8.23 -20.50 -3.29
C GLY A 399 -7.77 -21.31 -4.51
N ASP A 400 -6.66 -20.91 -5.16
CA ASP A 400 -6.08 -21.53 -6.36
C ASP A 400 -7.05 -21.68 -7.56
N MET A 401 -8.14 -20.90 -7.60
CA MET A 401 -9.14 -20.93 -8.67
C MET A 401 -8.65 -20.25 -9.95
N ASP A 402 -9.24 -20.66 -11.07
CA ASP A 402 -9.01 -20.05 -12.38
C ASP A 402 -9.69 -18.67 -12.49
N PHE A 403 -9.16 -17.77 -13.32
CA PHE A 403 -9.67 -16.38 -13.48
C PHE A 403 -11.12 -16.32 -13.96
N GLU A 404 -11.53 -17.33 -14.72
CA GLU A 404 -12.87 -17.49 -15.29
C GLU A 404 -13.95 -17.67 -14.20
N VAL A 405 -13.57 -17.96 -12.94
CA VAL A 405 -14.49 -18.07 -11.80
C VAL A 405 -15.36 -16.82 -11.62
N PHE A 406 -14.89 -15.65 -12.01
CA PHE A 406 -15.66 -14.42 -11.91
C PHE A 406 -16.91 -14.42 -12.82
N GLU A 407 -17.00 -15.28 -13.83
CA GLU A 407 -18.25 -15.47 -14.60
C GLU A 407 -19.41 -15.87 -13.69
N GLU A 408 -19.13 -16.60 -12.62
CA GLU A 408 -20.12 -17.02 -11.61
C GLU A 408 -20.01 -16.20 -10.32
N LYS A 409 -18.79 -15.77 -9.95
CA LYS A 409 -18.47 -15.22 -8.63
C LYS A 409 -18.02 -13.75 -8.68
N THR A 410 -18.73 -12.92 -9.45
CA THR A 410 -18.56 -11.45 -9.37
C THR A 410 -19.43 -10.90 -8.26
N GLY A 411 -18.88 -10.07 -7.36
CA GLY A 411 -19.67 -9.37 -6.35
C GLY A 411 -20.31 -8.08 -6.84
N ARG A 412 -21.20 -7.49 -6.03
CA ARG A 412 -21.85 -6.20 -6.32
C ARG A 412 -20.85 -5.06 -6.48
N PHE A 413 -19.78 -5.13 -5.69
CA PHE A 413 -18.57 -4.32 -5.82
C PHE A 413 -17.38 -5.18 -5.40
N VAL A 414 -16.36 -5.31 -6.24
CA VAL A 414 -15.16 -6.10 -5.91
C VAL A 414 -14.09 -5.14 -5.40
N SER A 415 -13.92 -5.06 -4.09
CA SER A 415 -12.99 -4.15 -3.41
C SER A 415 -11.58 -4.72 -3.26
N GLU A 416 -11.42 -6.05 -3.34
CA GLU A 416 -10.12 -6.70 -3.52
C GLU A 416 -10.21 -7.99 -4.35
N TYR A 417 -9.18 -8.21 -5.17
CA TYR A 417 -8.87 -9.43 -5.90
C TYR A 417 -7.51 -9.24 -6.55
N GLY A 418 -6.69 -10.28 -6.71
CA GLY A 418 -5.35 -10.08 -7.23
C GLY A 418 -4.68 -11.33 -7.79
N MET A 419 -3.61 -11.09 -8.54
CA MET A 419 -2.66 -12.09 -8.99
C MET A 419 -1.26 -11.58 -8.74
N GLN A 420 -0.44 -12.36 -8.03
CA GLN A 420 0.96 -12.00 -7.82
C GLN A 420 1.70 -12.00 -9.16
N GLY A 421 2.64 -11.08 -9.32
CA GLY A 421 3.60 -11.03 -10.41
C GLY A 421 5.02 -10.99 -9.86
N MET A 422 5.98 -11.18 -10.76
CA MET A 422 7.39 -10.90 -10.48
C MET A 422 7.71 -9.45 -10.87
N PRO A 423 8.60 -8.78 -10.12
CA PRO A 423 9.06 -7.45 -10.50
C PRO A 423 9.79 -7.49 -11.85
N GLY A 424 9.86 -6.33 -12.52
CA GLY A 424 10.66 -6.16 -13.72
C GLY A 424 12.15 -6.40 -13.47
N MET A 425 12.90 -6.66 -14.54
CA MET A 425 14.33 -6.93 -14.41
C MET A 425 15.10 -5.73 -13.83
N ASN A 426 14.69 -4.50 -14.11
CA ASN A 426 15.31 -3.30 -13.54
C ASN A 426 15.26 -3.31 -12.00
N SER A 427 14.11 -3.61 -11.41
CA SER A 427 13.97 -3.80 -9.96
C SER A 427 14.82 -4.95 -9.44
N ILE A 428 14.81 -6.10 -10.13
CA ILE A 428 15.62 -7.27 -9.73
C ILE A 428 17.11 -6.91 -9.68
N LEU A 429 17.61 -6.14 -10.65
CA LEU A 429 19.00 -5.71 -10.69
C LEU A 429 19.36 -4.77 -9.52
N ASN A 430 18.42 -3.99 -8.99
CA ASN A 430 18.67 -3.05 -7.90
C ASN A 430 18.90 -3.73 -6.54
N PHE A 431 18.25 -4.86 -6.28
CA PHE A 431 18.39 -5.58 -5.01
C PHE A 431 19.29 -6.84 -5.07
N THR A 432 19.88 -7.16 -6.23
CA THR A 432 20.70 -8.39 -6.42
C THR A 432 22.10 -8.11 -6.99
N THR A 433 23.07 -8.95 -6.62
CA THR A 433 24.32 -9.11 -7.39
C THR A 433 24.17 -10.21 -8.45
N PRO A 434 25.07 -10.33 -9.45
CA PRO A 434 24.99 -11.38 -10.46
C PRO A 434 24.87 -12.81 -9.89
N GLU A 435 25.50 -13.08 -8.74
CA GLU A 435 25.52 -14.40 -8.09
C GLU A 435 24.16 -14.76 -7.46
N ASP A 436 23.33 -13.76 -7.15
CA ASP A 436 21.99 -13.96 -6.59
C ASP A 436 20.94 -14.29 -7.66
N ARG A 437 21.27 -14.10 -8.95
CA ARG A 437 20.32 -14.08 -10.08
C ARG A 437 20.00 -15.46 -10.66
N TYR A 438 19.70 -16.40 -9.79
CA TYR A 438 19.08 -17.67 -10.16
C TYR A 438 17.74 -17.85 -9.44
N LEU A 439 16.83 -18.60 -10.08
CA LEU A 439 15.48 -18.78 -9.58
C LEU A 439 15.50 -19.46 -8.20
N PHE A 440 14.75 -18.90 -7.26
CA PHE A 440 14.66 -19.38 -5.86
C PHE A 440 15.95 -19.24 -5.02
N SER A 441 16.86 -18.34 -5.40
CA SER A 441 17.98 -17.97 -4.54
C SER A 441 17.53 -17.44 -3.17
N PRO A 442 18.37 -17.48 -2.13
CA PRO A 442 18.04 -16.92 -0.82
C PRO A 442 17.56 -15.47 -0.89
N VAL A 443 18.19 -14.65 -1.75
CA VAL A 443 17.80 -13.25 -1.97
C VAL A 443 16.42 -13.15 -2.61
N MET A 444 16.17 -13.91 -3.69
CA MET A 444 14.85 -13.88 -4.34
C MET A 444 13.74 -14.35 -3.39
N LYS A 445 14.02 -15.34 -2.52
CA LYS A 445 13.11 -15.79 -1.47
C LYS A 445 12.88 -14.71 -0.40
N ASN A 446 13.90 -13.93 -0.04
CA ASN A 446 13.73 -12.83 0.91
C ASN A 446 12.76 -11.76 0.37
N HIS A 447 12.77 -11.55 -0.95
CA HIS A 447 11.88 -10.65 -1.68
C HIS A 447 10.60 -11.34 -2.22
N GLN A 448 10.21 -12.47 -1.63
CA GLN A 448 8.92 -13.13 -1.80
C GLN A 448 8.30 -13.32 -0.41
N LYS A 449 7.31 -12.49 -0.08
CA LYS A 449 6.72 -12.45 1.27
C LYS A 449 5.42 -13.23 1.40
N ALA A 450 4.79 -13.58 0.28
CA ALA A 450 3.60 -14.40 0.30
C ALA A 450 3.98 -15.83 0.64
N ASN A 451 3.36 -16.38 1.68
CA ASN A 451 3.51 -17.80 2.00
C ASN A 451 3.14 -18.64 0.77
N ASN A 452 4.02 -19.58 0.41
CA ASN A 452 3.89 -20.41 -0.80
C ASN A 452 3.79 -19.63 -2.12
N GLY A 453 4.22 -18.36 -2.18
CA GLY A 453 4.05 -17.50 -3.36
C GLY A 453 4.65 -18.08 -4.65
N TYR A 454 5.87 -18.63 -4.58
CA TYR A 454 6.47 -19.32 -5.74
C TYR A 454 5.71 -20.58 -6.16
N GLN A 455 5.19 -21.35 -5.21
CA GLN A 455 4.40 -22.54 -5.53
C GLN A 455 3.12 -22.15 -6.27
N LYS A 456 2.43 -21.11 -5.81
CA LYS A 456 1.21 -20.58 -6.46
C LYS A 456 1.51 -20.01 -7.84
N LEU A 457 2.54 -19.16 -7.96
CA LEU A 457 3.02 -18.65 -9.27
C LEU A 457 3.33 -19.79 -10.24
N ASN A 458 4.03 -20.84 -9.80
CA ASN A 458 4.31 -22.01 -10.63
C ASN A 458 3.02 -22.69 -11.11
N GLY A 459 2.03 -22.83 -10.23
CA GLY A 459 0.71 -23.38 -10.57
C GLY A 459 0.02 -22.57 -11.67
N TYR A 460 -0.05 -21.24 -11.53
CA TYR A 460 -0.68 -20.38 -12.54
C TYR A 460 0.12 -20.30 -13.84
N ILE A 461 1.46 -20.24 -13.79
CA ILE A 461 2.31 -20.30 -14.99
C ILE A 461 2.05 -21.62 -15.72
N HIS A 462 1.97 -22.73 -15.01
CA HIS A 462 1.67 -24.04 -15.59
C HIS A 462 0.29 -24.08 -16.25
N ARG A 463 -0.75 -23.57 -15.57
CA ARG A 463 -2.13 -23.57 -16.08
C ARG A 463 -2.35 -22.64 -17.26
N TYR A 464 -1.63 -21.52 -17.34
CA TYR A 464 -1.94 -20.44 -18.29
C TYR A 464 -0.85 -20.15 -19.32
N VAL A 465 0.44 -20.35 -19.04
CA VAL A 465 1.53 -19.84 -19.88
C VAL A 465 2.44 -20.93 -20.45
N LEU A 466 2.86 -21.89 -19.64
CA LEU A 466 3.79 -22.96 -20.04
C LEU A 466 3.38 -24.31 -19.46
N ASP A 467 2.98 -25.24 -20.32
CA ASP A 467 2.72 -26.63 -19.93
C ASP A 467 4.04 -27.41 -19.75
N THR A 468 4.74 -27.14 -18.65
CA THR A 468 6.00 -27.82 -18.31
C THR A 468 6.13 -28.03 -16.81
N THR A 469 6.82 -29.11 -16.44
CA THR A 469 7.28 -29.37 -15.06
C THR A 469 8.67 -28.76 -14.79
N GLN A 470 9.31 -28.16 -15.80
CA GLN A 470 10.70 -27.71 -15.76
C GLN A 470 10.84 -26.19 -15.59
N LEU A 471 9.88 -25.55 -14.91
CA LEU A 471 9.92 -24.10 -14.64
C LEU A 471 11.19 -23.68 -13.88
N ASN A 472 11.78 -24.59 -13.11
CA ASN A 472 13.05 -24.39 -12.41
C ASN A 472 14.28 -24.22 -13.33
N ARG A 473 14.15 -24.55 -14.62
CA ARG A 473 15.21 -24.36 -15.63
C ARG A 473 15.17 -22.97 -16.28
N LEU A 474 14.11 -22.20 -16.06
CA LEU A 474 14.01 -20.85 -16.60
C LEU A 474 15.04 -19.93 -15.94
N SER A 475 15.56 -19.00 -16.73
CA SER A 475 16.26 -17.84 -16.17
C SER A 475 15.27 -17.00 -15.35
N ILE A 476 15.77 -16.17 -14.42
CA ILE A 476 14.91 -15.23 -13.69
C ILE A 476 14.15 -14.31 -14.65
N GLU A 477 14.78 -13.87 -15.74
CA GLU A 477 14.15 -13.00 -16.75
C GLU A 477 13.01 -13.71 -17.48
N ASP A 478 13.16 -15.00 -17.79
CA ASP A 478 12.10 -15.80 -18.40
C ASP A 478 10.97 -16.12 -17.41
N TYR A 479 11.31 -16.44 -16.17
CA TYR A 479 10.32 -16.66 -15.12
C TYR A 479 9.53 -15.38 -14.81
N SER A 480 10.20 -14.23 -14.70
CA SER A 480 9.56 -12.94 -14.47
C SER A 480 8.62 -12.57 -15.62
N TYR A 481 9.08 -12.72 -16.86
CA TYR A 481 8.21 -12.53 -18.04
C TYR A 481 6.99 -13.46 -18.00
N ALA A 482 7.16 -14.75 -17.70
CA ALA A 482 6.04 -15.70 -17.61
C ALA A 482 5.04 -15.32 -16.53
N ALA A 483 5.50 -14.94 -15.33
CA ALA A 483 4.66 -14.48 -14.23
C ALA A 483 3.91 -13.18 -14.59
N GLN A 484 4.57 -12.23 -15.26
CA GLN A 484 3.92 -11.01 -15.73
C GLN A 484 2.89 -11.25 -16.84
N VAL A 485 3.10 -12.25 -17.71
CA VAL A 485 2.07 -12.66 -18.70
C VAL A 485 0.86 -13.28 -18.01
N VAL A 486 1.05 -14.11 -16.97
CA VAL A 486 -0.06 -14.60 -16.14
C VAL A 486 -0.83 -13.41 -15.55
N GLN A 487 -0.12 -12.45 -14.96
CA GLN A 487 -0.71 -11.28 -14.33
C GLN A 487 -1.51 -10.42 -15.33
N TYR A 488 -0.94 -10.16 -16.52
CA TYR A 488 -1.60 -9.45 -17.62
C TYR A 488 -2.88 -10.16 -18.06
N TYR A 489 -2.79 -11.45 -18.38
CA TYR A 489 -3.94 -12.25 -18.86
C TYR A 489 -5.04 -12.30 -17.80
N GLY A 490 -4.66 -12.51 -16.54
CA GLY A 490 -5.58 -12.54 -15.40
C GLY A 490 -6.33 -11.23 -15.25
N PHE A 491 -5.64 -10.11 -15.06
CA PHE A 491 -6.31 -8.82 -14.87
C PHE A 491 -7.15 -8.41 -16.08
N LYS A 492 -6.66 -8.66 -17.31
CA LYS A 492 -7.45 -8.38 -18.51
C LYS A 492 -8.81 -9.07 -18.45
N ASN A 493 -8.84 -10.37 -18.20
CA ASN A 493 -10.09 -11.13 -18.20
C ASN A 493 -10.98 -10.84 -16.98
N MET A 494 -10.41 -10.80 -15.77
CA MET A 494 -11.18 -10.52 -14.54
C MET A 494 -11.89 -9.15 -14.63
N ILE A 495 -11.17 -8.10 -15.04
CA ILE A 495 -11.74 -6.75 -15.18
C ILE A 495 -12.85 -6.72 -16.23
N LEU A 496 -12.63 -7.34 -17.39
CA LEU A 496 -13.64 -7.36 -18.46
C LEU A 496 -14.91 -8.08 -18.01
N ILE A 497 -14.79 -9.19 -17.25
CA ILE A 497 -15.96 -9.88 -16.68
C ILE A 497 -16.72 -8.95 -15.71
N HIS A 498 -16.02 -8.27 -14.81
CA HIS A 498 -16.64 -7.36 -13.85
C HIS A 498 -17.40 -6.23 -14.57
N ARG A 499 -16.75 -5.58 -15.53
CA ARG A 499 -17.33 -4.46 -16.29
C ARG A 499 -18.51 -4.88 -17.17
N GLN A 500 -18.45 -6.08 -17.77
CA GLN A 500 -19.56 -6.62 -18.56
C GLN A 500 -20.82 -6.90 -17.73
N LYS A 501 -20.69 -6.99 -16.40
CA LYS A 501 -21.79 -7.17 -15.46
C LYS A 501 -22.37 -5.86 -14.92
N GLU A 502 -21.97 -4.70 -15.42
CA GLU A 502 -22.68 -3.45 -15.11
C GLU A 502 -24.16 -3.56 -15.58
N PRO A 503 -25.17 -3.22 -14.76
CA PRO A 503 -25.11 -2.54 -13.45
C PRO A 503 -25.15 -3.48 -12.22
N TYR A 504 -25.08 -4.80 -12.38
CA TYR A 504 -25.02 -5.74 -11.25
C TYR A 504 -23.74 -5.54 -10.42
N ASN A 505 -22.59 -5.47 -11.10
CA ASN A 505 -21.33 -5.04 -10.52
C ASN A 505 -21.12 -3.55 -10.84
N MET A 506 -20.74 -2.77 -9.84
CA MET A 506 -20.55 -1.32 -9.98
C MET A 506 -19.16 -0.84 -9.56
N GLY A 507 -18.23 -1.77 -9.35
CA GLY A 507 -16.85 -1.40 -9.10
C GLY A 507 -15.89 -2.59 -9.00
N THR A 508 -14.65 -2.29 -9.33
CA THR A 508 -13.53 -3.24 -9.38
C THR A 508 -12.24 -2.52 -8.95
N LEU A 509 -11.77 -2.85 -7.75
CA LEU A 509 -10.53 -2.35 -7.16
C LEU A 509 -9.57 -3.53 -6.99
N LEU A 510 -8.56 -3.61 -7.84
CA LEU A 510 -7.57 -4.68 -7.77
C LEU A 510 -6.66 -4.56 -6.54
N TRP A 511 -6.21 -5.69 -6.02
CA TRP A 511 -5.08 -5.77 -5.10
C TRP A 511 -3.83 -6.12 -5.94
N GLN A 512 -2.81 -5.26 -6.04
CA GLN A 512 -2.69 -3.90 -5.49
C GLN A 512 -2.05 -2.94 -6.51
N MET A 513 -2.08 -1.63 -6.26
CA MET A 513 -1.53 -0.62 -7.17
C MET A 513 0.01 -0.65 -7.19
N ASN A 514 0.62 -0.49 -6.01
CA ASN A 514 2.04 -0.17 -5.85
C ASN A 514 2.74 -1.08 -4.83
N ASP A 515 4.07 -1.01 -4.79
CA ASP A 515 4.90 -1.64 -3.76
C ASP A 515 5.53 -0.59 -2.82
N CYS A 516 5.85 -1.02 -1.60
CA CYS A 516 6.66 -0.24 -0.65
C CYS A 516 8.15 -0.58 -0.71
N TRP A 517 8.56 -1.67 -1.37
CA TRP A 517 9.95 -2.11 -1.48
C TRP A 517 10.12 -3.06 -2.67
N PRO A 518 11.34 -3.35 -3.17
CA PRO A 518 11.52 -4.27 -4.29
C PRO A 518 11.08 -5.70 -3.92
N VAL A 519 10.07 -6.27 -4.59
CA VAL A 519 9.46 -7.53 -4.15
C VAL A 519 8.63 -8.19 -5.26
N ALA A 520 8.42 -9.51 -5.17
CA ALA A 520 7.31 -10.18 -5.83
C ALA A 520 6.01 -9.94 -5.04
N SER A 521 5.03 -9.32 -5.67
CA SER A 521 3.75 -8.91 -5.05
C SER A 521 2.63 -8.88 -6.07
N TRP A 522 1.43 -8.54 -5.60
CA TRP A 522 0.28 -8.30 -6.46
C TRP A 522 0.27 -6.91 -7.09
N SER A 523 1.31 -6.10 -6.89
CA SER A 523 1.36 -4.76 -7.46
C SER A 523 1.35 -4.80 -8.99
N ILE A 524 0.85 -3.73 -9.60
CA ILE A 524 0.92 -3.51 -11.05
C ILE A 524 2.01 -2.49 -11.42
N THR A 525 2.64 -1.84 -10.43
CA THR A 525 3.85 -1.03 -10.60
C THR A 525 4.91 -1.44 -9.59
N ASP A 526 6.16 -1.52 -10.02
CA ASP A 526 7.29 -1.84 -9.16
C ASP A 526 7.58 -0.75 -8.12
N TYR A 527 8.36 -1.08 -7.07
CA TYR A 527 8.89 -0.07 -6.17
C TYR A 527 9.87 0.85 -6.91
N ASP A 528 10.84 0.30 -7.64
CA ASP A 528 11.83 1.11 -8.34
C ASP A 528 11.16 1.91 -9.46
N HIS A 529 11.32 3.24 -9.41
CA HIS A 529 10.80 4.19 -10.40
C HIS A 529 9.28 4.14 -10.65
N ARG A 530 8.51 3.38 -9.85
CA ARG A 530 7.10 3.08 -10.14
C ARG A 530 6.91 2.51 -11.54
N GLU A 531 7.88 1.69 -11.99
CA GLU A 531 7.89 1.13 -13.33
C GLU A 531 6.62 0.27 -13.55
N PRO A 532 5.86 0.48 -14.64
CA PRO A 532 4.67 -0.31 -14.91
C PRO A 532 5.02 -1.76 -15.24
N ARG A 533 4.41 -2.71 -14.52
CA ARG A 533 4.42 -4.14 -14.88
C ARG A 533 3.43 -4.40 -16.02
N ALA A 534 3.50 -5.59 -16.61
CA ALA A 534 2.55 -6.01 -17.64
C ALA A 534 1.08 -5.77 -17.24
N ALA A 535 0.72 -6.10 -16.00
CA ALA A 535 -0.64 -5.89 -15.50
C ALA A 535 -1.14 -4.44 -15.60
N TRP A 536 -0.26 -3.43 -15.45
CA TRP A 536 -0.67 -2.03 -15.60
C TRP A 536 -1.16 -1.72 -17.00
N TYR A 537 -0.53 -2.29 -18.03
CA TYR A 537 -0.96 -2.14 -19.42
C TYR A 537 -2.30 -2.85 -19.68
N ALA A 538 -2.50 -4.05 -19.11
CA ALA A 538 -3.78 -4.74 -19.16
C ALA A 538 -4.90 -3.90 -18.52
N VAL A 539 -4.64 -3.33 -17.35
CA VAL A 539 -5.59 -2.48 -16.60
C VAL A 539 -5.89 -1.20 -17.39
N LYS A 540 -4.87 -0.49 -17.87
CA LYS A 540 -5.02 0.70 -18.72
C LYS A 540 -5.96 0.45 -19.89
N ASN A 541 -5.75 -0.65 -20.61
CA ASN A 541 -6.54 -1.01 -21.77
C ASN A 541 -7.97 -1.42 -21.39
N THR A 542 -8.14 -2.19 -20.30
CA THR A 542 -9.47 -2.68 -19.87
C THR A 542 -10.31 -1.67 -19.11
N TYR A 543 -9.72 -0.61 -18.55
CA TYR A 543 -10.43 0.52 -17.95
C TYR A 543 -10.74 1.66 -18.94
N ALA A 544 -10.25 1.60 -20.18
CA ALA A 544 -10.63 2.55 -21.22
C ALA A 544 -12.13 2.46 -21.57
N ASP A 545 -12.68 3.54 -22.15
CA ASP A 545 -14.08 3.57 -22.58
C ASP A 545 -14.36 2.53 -23.66
N LYS A 546 -13.43 2.37 -24.61
CA LYS A 546 -13.42 1.28 -25.57
C LYS A 546 -12.67 0.08 -25.00
N MET A 547 -13.40 -0.87 -24.44
CA MET A 547 -12.85 -2.10 -23.90
C MET A 547 -12.28 -3.01 -25.02
N PRO A 548 -11.15 -3.70 -24.79
CA PRO A 548 -10.69 -4.76 -25.65
C PRO A 548 -11.56 -6.02 -25.50
N GLU A 549 -11.39 -6.98 -26.42
CA GLU A 549 -12.02 -8.29 -26.30
C GLU A 549 -11.33 -9.15 -25.21
N ARG A 550 -12.13 -10.01 -24.58
CA ARG A 550 -11.63 -11.04 -23.65
C ARG A 550 -10.78 -12.07 -24.38
N ASP A 551 -9.81 -12.64 -23.68
CA ASP A 551 -8.97 -13.71 -24.22
C ASP A 551 -9.52 -15.07 -23.81
N TYR A 552 -10.21 -15.73 -24.75
CA TYR A 552 -10.76 -17.07 -24.53
C TYR A 552 -9.74 -18.20 -24.74
N ILE A 553 -8.61 -17.91 -25.39
CA ILE A 553 -7.51 -18.87 -25.59
C ILE A 553 -6.40 -18.53 -24.60
N ARG A 554 -6.09 -19.47 -23.71
CA ARG A 554 -5.01 -19.30 -22.73
C ARG A 554 -3.66 -19.19 -23.44
N PRO A 555 -2.71 -18.40 -22.92
CA PRO A 555 -1.39 -18.22 -23.54
C PRO A 555 -0.70 -19.55 -23.92
N LYS A 556 -0.76 -20.57 -23.05
CA LYS A 556 -0.17 -21.89 -23.29
C LYS A 556 -0.73 -22.61 -24.53
N ASP A 557 -1.99 -22.37 -24.89
CA ASP A 557 -2.70 -23.09 -25.96
C ASP A 557 -2.45 -22.46 -27.35
N TRP A 558 -1.80 -21.30 -27.43
CA TRP A 558 -1.39 -20.71 -28.70
C TRP A 558 -0.28 -21.50 -29.38
N ILE A 559 -0.54 -21.92 -30.63
CA ILE A 559 0.46 -22.46 -31.55
C ILE A 559 1.10 -21.28 -32.30
N LEU A 560 2.34 -20.95 -31.94
CA LEU A 560 3.06 -19.79 -32.45
C LEU A 560 4.19 -20.21 -33.39
N LYS A 561 4.35 -19.47 -34.50
CA LYS A 561 5.53 -19.50 -35.35
C LYS A 561 6.52 -18.45 -34.90
N ASP A 562 7.78 -18.55 -35.33
CA ASP A 562 8.76 -17.50 -35.07
C ASP A 562 8.26 -16.18 -35.66
N PRO A 563 8.01 -15.15 -34.85
CA PRO A 563 7.46 -13.90 -35.33
C PRO A 563 8.48 -13.06 -36.10
N GLN A 564 9.78 -13.39 -36.07
CA GLN A 564 10.84 -12.58 -36.71
C GLN A 564 10.68 -11.09 -36.40
N LEU A 565 10.54 -10.77 -35.10
CA LEU A 565 10.28 -9.40 -34.65
C LEU A 565 11.40 -8.47 -35.10
N SER A 566 11.03 -7.40 -35.77
CA SER A 566 11.93 -6.34 -36.22
C SER A 566 11.44 -4.99 -35.70
N TYR A 567 12.36 -4.05 -35.55
CA TYR A 567 12.02 -2.70 -35.11
C TYR A 567 12.85 -1.62 -35.79
N LYS A 568 12.30 -0.41 -35.78
CA LYS A 568 12.99 0.83 -36.14
C LYS A 568 12.70 1.88 -35.08
N ILE A 569 13.73 2.56 -34.60
CA ILE A 569 13.59 3.68 -33.67
C ILE A 569 13.57 4.98 -34.48
N GLU A 570 12.53 5.78 -34.31
CA GLU A 570 12.36 7.08 -34.95
C GLU A 570 11.98 8.11 -33.88
N ALA A 571 12.92 9.01 -33.55
CA ALA A 571 12.74 10.02 -32.51
C ALA A 571 12.26 9.45 -31.16
N ASP A 572 10.99 9.67 -30.81
CA ASP A 572 10.28 9.24 -29.60
C ASP A 572 9.39 8.01 -29.82
N GLN A 573 9.61 7.29 -30.93
CA GLN A 573 8.80 6.16 -31.36
C GLN A 573 9.64 4.93 -31.69
N ILE A 574 9.06 3.75 -31.44
CA ILE A 574 9.59 2.45 -31.83
C ILE A 574 8.52 1.81 -32.73
N LEU A 575 8.85 1.63 -34.00
CA LEU A 575 8.01 0.94 -34.98
C LEU A 575 8.38 -0.54 -34.94
N ILE A 576 7.45 -1.41 -34.58
CA ILE A 576 7.67 -2.86 -34.40
C ILE A 576 6.83 -3.61 -35.42
N ARG A 577 7.42 -4.60 -36.10
CA ARG A 577 6.76 -5.48 -37.07
C ARG A 577 7.07 -6.95 -36.78
N ALA A 578 6.12 -7.83 -37.10
CA ALA A 578 6.29 -9.28 -37.07
C ALA A 578 5.94 -9.91 -38.43
N GLU A 579 6.64 -10.98 -38.82
CA GLU A 579 6.34 -11.80 -40.00
C GLU A 579 5.26 -12.86 -39.71
N SER A 580 5.07 -13.24 -38.45
CA SER A 580 3.97 -14.09 -37.96
C SER A 580 3.31 -13.47 -36.74
N ASP A 581 2.11 -13.93 -36.37
CA ASP A 581 1.41 -13.45 -35.17
C ASP A 581 2.29 -13.60 -33.92
N ALA A 582 2.49 -12.49 -33.20
CA ALA A 582 3.23 -12.43 -31.94
C ALA A 582 2.27 -12.09 -30.79
N LYS A 583 2.43 -12.79 -29.67
CA LYS A 583 1.62 -12.61 -28.46
C LYS A 583 2.46 -12.08 -27.32
N TYR A 584 1.88 -11.17 -26.54
CA TYR A 584 2.50 -10.57 -25.34
C TYR A 584 3.88 -9.95 -25.61
N VAL A 585 4.05 -9.22 -26.70
CA VAL A 585 5.31 -8.58 -27.07
C VAL A 585 5.73 -7.57 -25.99
N GLN A 586 6.78 -7.91 -25.25
CA GLN A 586 7.45 -7.05 -24.31
C GLN A 586 8.52 -6.23 -25.01
N VAL A 587 8.46 -4.92 -24.81
CA VAL A 587 9.48 -3.95 -25.19
C VAL A 587 10.25 -3.56 -23.94
N THR A 588 11.56 -3.70 -24.00
CA THR A 588 12.48 -3.22 -22.97
C THR A 588 13.52 -2.32 -23.61
N LEU A 589 13.70 -1.14 -23.04
CA LEU A 589 14.71 -0.18 -23.44
C LEU A 589 15.67 0.05 -22.27
N ALA A 590 16.96 -0.16 -22.49
CA ALA A 590 17.96 0.04 -21.44
C ALA A 590 17.92 1.49 -20.90
N ASP A 591 18.07 1.65 -19.58
CA ASP A 591 18.02 2.93 -18.85
C ASP A 591 16.71 3.72 -18.99
N TYR A 592 15.62 3.08 -19.39
CA TYR A 592 14.28 3.68 -19.46
C TYR A 592 13.36 3.06 -18.41
N TYR A 593 12.74 3.92 -17.58
CA TYR A 593 11.90 3.50 -16.45
C TYR A 593 10.51 4.16 -16.45
N ASP A 594 10.21 5.02 -17.44
CA ASP A 594 8.89 5.65 -17.61
C ASP A 594 7.96 4.70 -18.42
N THR A 595 6.70 5.07 -18.63
CA THR A 595 5.73 4.28 -19.39
C THR A 595 5.99 4.34 -20.89
N PHE A 596 5.88 3.18 -21.53
CA PHE A 596 5.58 3.12 -22.96
C PHE A 596 4.10 3.44 -23.21
N SER A 597 3.76 3.89 -24.42
CA SER A 597 2.35 4.07 -24.80
C SER A 597 1.55 2.77 -24.70
N ASP A 598 2.21 1.64 -24.96
CA ASP A 598 1.68 0.28 -24.85
C ASP A 598 2.86 -0.70 -24.65
N ASN A 599 2.63 -1.83 -23.98
CA ASN A 599 3.61 -2.90 -23.76
C ASN A 599 2.86 -4.21 -23.48
N PHE A 600 3.53 -5.36 -23.65
CA PHE A 600 2.90 -6.69 -23.55
C PHE A 600 1.70 -6.86 -24.50
N PHE A 601 1.77 -6.24 -25.68
CA PHE A 601 0.69 -6.23 -26.67
C PHE A 601 0.77 -7.41 -27.64
N ASP A 602 -0.34 -7.69 -28.31
CA ASP A 602 -0.37 -8.62 -29.43
C ASP A 602 -0.09 -7.89 -30.75
N LEU A 603 0.58 -8.56 -31.68
CA LEU A 603 0.92 -8.02 -33.00
C LEU A 603 0.60 -9.05 -34.09
N LYS A 604 -0.21 -8.66 -35.07
CA LYS A 604 -0.55 -9.53 -36.21
C LYS A 604 0.54 -9.52 -37.26
N ALA A 605 0.65 -10.63 -37.99
CA ALA A 605 1.59 -10.76 -39.10
C ALA A 605 1.42 -9.61 -40.11
N GLY A 606 2.51 -8.92 -40.42
CA GLY A 606 2.54 -7.82 -41.39
C GLY A 606 2.13 -6.44 -40.85
N GLU A 607 1.51 -6.35 -39.67
CA GLU A 607 1.16 -5.08 -39.05
C GLU A 607 2.37 -4.36 -38.44
N VAL A 608 2.30 -3.02 -38.41
CA VAL A 608 3.29 -2.17 -37.73
C VAL A 608 2.66 -1.57 -36.48
N LYS A 609 3.19 -1.90 -35.31
CA LYS A 609 2.83 -1.27 -34.04
C LYS A 609 3.78 -0.13 -33.75
N ILE A 610 3.22 1.04 -33.40
CA ILE A 610 4.00 2.20 -32.98
C ILE A 610 3.93 2.32 -31.47
N ILE A 611 5.08 2.22 -30.80
CA ILE A 611 5.23 2.41 -29.36
C ILE A 611 5.92 3.74 -29.11
N LYS A 612 5.23 4.66 -28.43
CA LYS A 612 5.79 5.95 -28.04
C LYS A 612 6.42 5.86 -26.65
N TYR A 613 7.47 6.63 -26.43
CA TYR A 613 8.16 6.72 -25.14
C TYR A 613 8.71 8.14 -24.94
N LYS A 614 8.87 8.58 -23.69
CA LYS A 614 9.37 9.92 -23.39
C LYS A 614 10.89 9.96 -23.49
N LYS A 615 11.41 10.47 -24.61
CA LYS A 615 12.87 10.56 -24.84
C LYS A 615 13.62 11.40 -23.78
N SER A 616 12.96 12.38 -23.16
CA SER A 616 13.54 13.18 -22.06
C SER A 616 13.95 12.34 -20.85
N GLU A 617 13.31 11.19 -20.67
CA GLU A 617 13.54 10.32 -19.50
C GLU A 617 14.65 9.28 -19.74
N LEU A 618 15.29 9.30 -20.91
CA LEU A 618 16.46 8.48 -21.17
C LEU A 618 17.70 9.06 -20.47
N LYS A 619 18.31 8.28 -19.58
CA LYS A 619 19.59 8.66 -18.95
C LYS A 619 20.75 8.71 -19.95
N SER A 620 20.66 7.98 -21.06
CA SER A 620 21.64 7.97 -22.15
C SER A 620 20.98 7.67 -23.50
N SER A 621 21.63 8.00 -24.62
CA SER A 621 21.14 7.62 -25.96
C SER A 621 20.82 6.12 -26.01
N PRO A 622 19.71 5.69 -26.63
CA PRO A 622 19.23 4.31 -26.53
C PRO A 622 20.28 3.35 -27.10
N LYS A 623 20.92 2.55 -26.24
CA LYS A 623 21.99 1.62 -26.65
C LYS A 623 21.48 0.23 -26.98
N VAL A 624 20.43 -0.25 -26.31
CA VAL A 624 19.92 -1.62 -26.48
C VAL A 624 18.41 -1.65 -26.29
N LEU A 625 17.68 -1.97 -27.36
CA LEU A 625 16.26 -2.31 -27.33
C LEU A 625 16.13 -3.83 -27.44
N LYS A 626 15.36 -4.43 -26.53
CA LYS A 626 15.02 -5.85 -26.56
C LYS A 626 13.53 -6.01 -26.82
N LEU A 627 13.21 -6.92 -27.73
CA LEU A 627 11.87 -7.43 -27.93
C LEU A 627 11.82 -8.88 -27.47
N LYS A 628 10.76 -9.24 -26.77
CA LYS A 628 10.50 -10.61 -26.32
C LYS A 628 9.02 -10.91 -26.49
N SER A 629 8.70 -12.11 -26.94
CA SER A 629 7.32 -12.57 -27.12
C SER A 629 7.09 -13.90 -26.42
N LEU A 630 5.83 -14.34 -26.39
CA LEU A 630 5.47 -15.65 -25.86
C LEU A 630 6.15 -16.79 -26.65
N TYR A 631 6.41 -16.60 -27.95
CA TYR A 631 7.15 -17.57 -28.76
C TYR A 631 8.56 -17.81 -28.21
N ASP A 632 9.29 -16.73 -27.89
CA ASP A 632 10.67 -16.81 -27.39
C ASP A 632 10.78 -17.57 -26.07
N LEU A 633 9.77 -17.41 -25.21
CA LEU A 633 9.66 -18.15 -23.96
C LEU A 633 9.41 -19.65 -24.23
N LYS A 634 8.43 -19.98 -25.09
CA LYS A 634 8.05 -21.37 -25.38
C LYS A 634 9.18 -22.15 -26.06
N ARG A 635 9.94 -21.51 -26.97
CA ARG A 635 11.04 -22.17 -27.69
C ARG A 635 12.15 -22.68 -26.79
N LYS A 636 12.43 -22.00 -25.66
CA LYS A 636 13.49 -22.38 -24.71
C LYS A 636 13.23 -23.67 -23.94
N LEU A 637 12.00 -24.18 -23.98
CA LEU A 637 11.57 -25.37 -23.24
C LEU A 637 11.20 -26.54 -24.16
N VAL A 638 11.43 -26.41 -25.47
CA VAL A 638 11.34 -27.53 -26.42
C VAL A 638 12.60 -28.38 -26.27
N PRO A 639 12.48 -29.73 -26.13
CA PRO A 639 13.61 -30.65 -25.96
C PRO A 639 14.70 -30.54 -27.03
#